data_AF-A0A2D6BMC7-F1
#
_entry.id   AF-A0A2D6BMC7-F1
#
_cell.length_a   1.000
_cell.length_b   1.000
_cell.length_c   1.000
_cell.angle_alpha   90.00
_cell.angle_beta   90.00
_cell.angle_gamma   90.00
#
_symmetry.space_group_name_H-M   'P 1'
#
loop_
_entity.id
_entity.type
_entity.pdbx_description
1 polymer ?
#
loop_
_entity_poly.entity_id
_entity_poly.type
_entity_poly.pdbx_seq_one_letter_code
_entity_poly.pdbx_strand_id
1 'polypeptide(L)'
;MRRRPSARALFVLESAGVLERVTESQKVGAREVVRTRLHKRGLPVFNRPGLLETLEGRLVGWSGRSTLPPLRDAGAAATITRAEAIALAGGALPPEAGGGGGLRAAPQAELGGFAAAEATLPAWRVTLPLRDPVGSWQVVLDAERGTPISAVDLVRSVVGAGDVYDPNLIATPVPVDRPLHDLDGSGLLAGSYVRVLDSRAPSAFAADQVFRFPPGDPRFVQTNAYRALTETGRFAVARGFPAFTRSFPAYTNIAAPGGAGEYNNAFYDPVLRLFGFGNGDLTANLGTDFDVAAHEMGHHFVQELVDPVFFFEEDPIVAISEGVADTVSALVSQDPDIGESTIPGQPFLRTLLNSKILPDDIDPDPHLTGLIYGGANWEIVQLIGVDAFTPLLFAALATLPSDAEEVDYRDAILAANLSIRGGAQQAAIQAIFTARGFDDIAFPPEFLGILEDGISQAGLIPDDGYVFYGVREFPGATAIQFQTTGVGDLVLSVIDLDDVNSFINVDNARANESVTLTPFTNPSLGSTGWLVVLFDYPDGSATSYQVSATTTLPAPQIVAGGPAVPGHLAEPGEIDMLLFQTTQPNEVVRVEVEALSPGFDPVAIVVDTDFTEAFGADDDSGPGTDALIQGALLPTPDSYAVAIVALSADVDPAAAIGSYEVRLLSCDNSQGTNTDGDALVDACDDDDDDDGFRDALDSDPLDPGLCADVDRDGCDDCTSGTLDPFADGPDQDADGLCDPGDADDDNDGCFDTVDPAPFVPSGDADLDFLGDDCDNCATTPNPGQEDAGGVGSGSPPDAIGDACQCGDVDGDGFVTGLDGTLVTRAALQLQPFPGGVADLAHSEKCDVGGTAGCSGLDGTLIKRASLGLPPGVLQVCPAAGP
;
A
#
# COMPACT_ATOMS: atom_id res chain seq x y z
N MET A 1 8.66 -31.49 -26.18
CA MET A 1 9.56 -30.40 -25.74
C MET A 1 9.10 -29.12 -26.42
N ARG A 2 8.32 -28.28 -25.75
CA ARG A 2 7.91 -26.98 -26.30
C ARG A 2 9.07 -26.01 -26.08
N ARG A 3 9.62 -25.45 -27.16
CA ARG A 3 10.68 -24.44 -27.09
C ARG A 3 10.12 -23.21 -26.37
N ARG A 4 10.81 -22.72 -25.34
CA ARG A 4 10.60 -21.37 -24.80
C ARG A 4 10.78 -20.39 -25.97
N PRO A 5 9.89 -19.40 -26.17
CA PRO A 5 10.21 -18.31 -27.09
C PRO A 5 11.50 -17.64 -26.60
N SER A 6 12.43 -17.35 -27.51
CA SER A 6 13.60 -16.54 -27.19
C SER A 6 13.15 -15.11 -26.88
N ALA A 7 13.92 -14.34 -26.10
CA ALA A 7 13.67 -12.90 -25.90
C ALA A 7 13.44 -12.18 -27.24
N ARG A 8 14.24 -12.51 -28.26
CA ARG A 8 14.09 -12.04 -29.64
C ARG A 8 12.75 -12.37 -30.31
N ALA A 9 12.09 -13.47 -29.93
CA ALA A 9 10.80 -13.86 -30.49
C ALA A 9 9.63 -13.20 -29.76
N LEU A 10 9.81 -12.83 -28.48
CA LEU A 10 8.87 -12.01 -27.73
C LEU A 10 8.93 -10.56 -28.23
N PHE A 11 10.13 -10.01 -28.36
CA PHE A 11 10.38 -8.69 -28.94
C PHE A 11 9.70 -8.55 -30.32
N VAL A 12 9.94 -9.50 -31.25
CA VAL A 12 9.27 -9.49 -32.57
C VAL A 12 7.75 -9.55 -32.49
N LEU A 13 7.17 -10.19 -31.47
CA LEU A 13 5.70 -10.22 -31.30
C LEU A 13 5.18 -8.91 -30.70
N GLU A 14 5.95 -8.27 -29.81
CA GLU A 14 5.65 -6.97 -29.22
C GLU A 14 5.72 -5.87 -30.29
N SER A 15 6.84 -5.77 -31.01
CA SER A 15 7.03 -4.81 -32.12
C SER A 15 6.03 -5.02 -33.26
N ALA A 16 5.54 -6.23 -33.49
CA ALA A 16 4.51 -6.50 -34.50
C ALA A 16 3.08 -6.12 -34.04
N GLY A 17 2.91 -5.56 -32.84
CA GLY A 17 1.60 -5.28 -32.24
C GLY A 17 0.75 -6.54 -32.06
N VAL A 18 1.39 -7.71 -31.98
CA VAL A 18 0.73 -9.01 -31.79
C VAL A 18 0.70 -9.39 -30.32
N LEU A 19 1.62 -8.88 -29.51
CA LEU A 19 1.70 -9.06 -28.06
C LEU A 19 1.78 -7.68 -27.39
N GLU A 20 0.99 -7.47 -26.35
CA GLU A 20 0.92 -6.25 -25.55
C GLU A 20 1.25 -6.64 -24.09
N ARG A 21 2.02 -5.81 -23.38
CA ARG A 21 2.21 -5.91 -21.92
C ARG A 21 1.11 -5.10 -21.24
N VAL A 22 0.42 -5.72 -20.29
CA VAL A 22 -0.68 -5.09 -19.54
C VAL A 22 -0.10 -4.45 -18.28
N THR A 23 -0.45 -3.18 -18.03
CA THR A 23 0.17 -2.19 -17.11
C THR A 23 0.36 -2.56 -15.63
N GLU A 24 -0.11 -3.72 -15.17
CA GLU A 24 0.20 -4.20 -13.82
C GLU A 24 1.44 -5.11 -13.87
N SER A 25 2.63 -4.51 -13.76
CA SER A 25 3.82 -5.27 -13.38
C SER A 25 3.80 -5.48 -11.86
N GLN A 26 4.10 -6.69 -11.42
CA GLN A 26 4.29 -6.96 -9.99
C GLN A 26 5.76 -7.23 -9.74
N LYS A 27 6.40 -6.32 -8.99
CA LYS A 27 7.82 -6.36 -8.64
C LYS A 27 7.99 -6.83 -7.20
N VAL A 28 8.81 -7.87 -7.02
CA VAL A 28 9.17 -8.44 -5.71
C VAL A 28 10.68 -8.62 -5.69
N GLY A 29 11.37 -7.71 -5.01
CA GLY A 29 12.83 -7.61 -5.09
C GLY A 29 13.31 -7.43 -6.53
N ALA A 30 14.28 -8.24 -6.95
CA ALA A 30 14.83 -8.19 -8.32
C ALA A 30 13.93 -8.85 -9.39
N ARG A 31 12.81 -9.46 -8.99
CA ARG A 31 11.95 -10.24 -9.88
C ARG A 31 10.68 -9.48 -10.22
N GLU A 32 10.32 -9.47 -11.50
CA GLU A 32 9.14 -8.78 -12.00
C GLU A 32 8.31 -9.73 -12.86
N VAL A 33 6.99 -9.63 -12.72
CA VAL A 33 6.02 -10.44 -13.47
C VAL A 33 5.03 -9.52 -14.16
N VAL A 34 4.94 -9.64 -15.48
CA VAL A 34 4.10 -8.80 -16.34
C VAL A 34 3.07 -9.67 -17.08
N ARG A 35 1.79 -9.30 -17.02
CA ARG A 35 0.74 -9.96 -17.83
C ARG A 35 0.84 -9.49 -19.28
N THR A 36 0.57 -10.39 -20.21
CA THR A 36 0.56 -10.06 -21.65
C THR A 36 -0.75 -10.46 -22.32
N ARG A 37 -1.15 -9.68 -23.31
CA ARG A 37 -2.35 -9.87 -24.13
C ARG A 37 -1.95 -10.00 -25.59
N LEU A 38 -2.55 -10.94 -26.32
CA LEU A 38 -2.31 -11.08 -27.75
C LEU A 38 -3.35 -10.30 -28.55
N HIS A 39 -2.91 -9.70 -29.66
CA HIS A 39 -3.73 -8.98 -30.61
C HIS A 39 -3.73 -9.64 -31.98
N LYS A 40 -4.83 -9.47 -32.71
CA LYS A 40 -4.93 -9.88 -34.11
C LYS A 40 -5.69 -8.85 -34.91
N ARG A 41 -5.00 -8.16 -35.83
CA ARG A 41 -5.52 -6.99 -36.57
C ARG A 41 -6.00 -5.88 -35.62
N GLY A 42 -5.21 -5.56 -34.60
CA GLY A 42 -5.51 -4.51 -33.61
C GLY A 42 -6.67 -4.83 -32.66
N LEU A 43 -7.19 -6.06 -32.66
CA LEU A 43 -8.22 -6.51 -31.73
C LEU A 43 -7.66 -7.51 -30.73
N PRO A 44 -8.01 -7.38 -29.43
CA PRO A 44 -7.51 -8.26 -28.38
C PRO A 44 -8.09 -9.67 -28.51
N VAL A 45 -7.28 -10.70 -28.28
CA VAL A 45 -7.67 -12.11 -28.29
C VAL A 45 -7.84 -12.63 -26.87
N PHE A 46 -9.10 -12.83 -26.45
CA PHE A 46 -9.46 -12.99 -25.04
C PHE A 46 -8.97 -14.29 -24.36
N ASN A 47 -8.80 -15.38 -25.11
CA ASN A 47 -8.54 -16.72 -24.54
C ASN A 47 -7.09 -17.21 -24.70
N ARG A 48 -6.14 -16.28 -24.85
CA ARG A 48 -4.69 -16.55 -24.96
C ARG A 48 -3.86 -15.54 -24.17
N PRO A 49 -4.09 -15.38 -22.85
CA PRO A 49 -3.20 -14.55 -22.03
C PRO A 49 -1.81 -15.18 -21.94
N GLY A 50 -0.81 -14.35 -21.65
CA GLY A 50 0.54 -14.81 -21.28
C GLY A 50 1.06 -14.13 -20.02
N LEU A 51 2.11 -14.68 -19.43
CA LEU A 51 2.88 -14.07 -18.35
C LEU A 51 4.35 -14.02 -18.77
N LEU A 52 4.97 -12.88 -18.57
CA LEU A 52 6.39 -12.62 -18.78
C LEU A 52 7.06 -12.44 -17.41
N GLU A 53 8.13 -13.19 -17.15
CA GLU A 53 8.89 -13.08 -15.89
C GLU A 53 10.32 -12.61 -16.17
N THR A 54 10.72 -11.53 -15.51
CA THR A 54 12.04 -10.92 -15.55
C THR A 54 12.74 -11.02 -14.19
N LEU A 55 14.06 -11.16 -14.19
CA LEU A 55 14.92 -11.08 -13.00
C LEU A 55 16.07 -10.14 -13.35
N GLU A 56 16.18 -9.01 -12.65
CA GLU A 56 17.12 -7.92 -12.95
C GLU A 56 17.03 -7.49 -14.43
N GLY A 57 15.80 -7.27 -14.91
CA GLY A 57 15.53 -6.92 -16.32
C GLY A 57 15.73 -8.06 -17.33
N ARG A 58 16.22 -9.24 -16.90
CA ARG A 58 16.47 -10.37 -17.80
C ARG A 58 15.30 -11.34 -17.85
N LEU A 59 14.81 -11.66 -19.04
CA LEU A 59 13.75 -12.65 -19.22
C LEU A 59 14.17 -14.03 -18.66
N VAL A 60 13.51 -14.47 -17.59
CA VAL A 60 13.74 -15.77 -16.95
C VAL A 60 12.60 -16.76 -17.18
N GLY A 61 11.39 -16.27 -17.48
CA GLY A 61 10.21 -17.11 -17.68
C GLY A 61 9.20 -16.53 -18.67
N TRP A 62 8.49 -17.41 -19.37
CA TRP A 62 7.28 -17.06 -20.11
C TRP A 62 6.29 -18.22 -20.06
N SER A 63 5.02 -17.91 -19.83
CA SER A 63 3.90 -18.85 -19.95
C SER A 63 2.83 -18.31 -20.90
N GLY A 64 2.25 -19.16 -21.75
CA GLY A 64 1.25 -18.76 -22.75
C GLY A 64 1.30 -19.56 -24.06
N ARG A 65 0.46 -19.21 -25.04
CA ARG A 65 0.57 -19.69 -26.45
C ARG A 65 0.62 -18.50 -27.39
N SER A 66 1.79 -18.26 -28.00
CA SER A 66 2.04 -17.15 -28.94
C SER A 66 1.56 -17.40 -30.37
N THR A 67 0.97 -18.56 -30.67
CA THR A 67 0.48 -18.91 -32.00
C THR A 67 -1.04 -18.79 -32.08
N LEU A 68 -1.52 -17.99 -33.04
CA LEU A 68 -2.94 -17.77 -33.30
C LEU A 68 -3.36 -18.48 -34.61
N PRO A 69 -4.44 -19.29 -34.60
CA PRO A 69 -5.05 -19.82 -35.82
C PRO A 69 -5.47 -18.69 -36.78
N PRO A 70 -5.62 -18.94 -38.10
CA PRO A 70 -6.09 -17.93 -39.06
C PRO A 70 -7.39 -17.25 -38.60
N LEU A 71 -7.58 -15.96 -38.91
CA LEU A 71 -8.87 -15.32 -38.63
C LEU A 71 -9.92 -15.95 -39.55
N ARG A 72 -11.09 -16.31 -39.02
CA ARG A 72 -12.20 -16.76 -39.90
C ARG A 72 -12.55 -15.62 -40.84
N ASP A 73 -12.65 -15.90 -42.14
CA ASP A 73 -13.14 -14.92 -43.12
C ASP A 73 -14.56 -14.49 -42.71
N ALA A 74 -14.65 -13.32 -42.09
CA ALA A 74 -15.90 -12.72 -41.66
C ALA A 74 -16.54 -12.05 -42.87
N GLY A 75 -17.68 -12.55 -43.33
CA GLY A 75 -18.49 -11.80 -44.27
C GLY A 75 -19.04 -10.56 -43.58
N ALA A 76 -18.45 -9.38 -43.85
CA ALA A 76 -18.79 -8.06 -43.30
C ALA A 76 -18.79 -7.98 -41.75
N ALA A 77 -17.94 -7.12 -41.20
CA ALA A 77 -17.66 -6.97 -39.77
C ALA A 77 -18.92 -6.77 -38.88
N ALA A 78 -18.92 -7.43 -37.71
CA ALA A 78 -19.82 -7.36 -36.54
C ALA A 78 -21.32 -7.11 -36.81
N THR A 79 -22.15 -8.15 -36.63
CA THR A 79 -23.60 -8.10 -36.91
C THR A 79 -24.47 -7.83 -35.67
N ILE A 80 -23.90 -7.82 -34.45
CA ILE A 80 -24.58 -7.40 -33.21
C ILE A 80 -23.86 -6.24 -32.49
N THR A 81 -24.64 -5.29 -31.99
CA THR A 81 -24.18 -4.09 -31.26
C THR A 81 -23.73 -4.40 -29.83
N ARG A 82 -23.00 -3.48 -29.19
CA ARG A 82 -22.60 -3.58 -27.77
C ARG A 82 -23.81 -3.81 -26.83
N ALA A 83 -24.91 -3.11 -27.09
CA ALA A 83 -26.14 -3.23 -26.30
C ALA A 83 -26.82 -4.60 -26.48
N GLU A 84 -26.86 -5.11 -27.71
CA GLU A 84 -27.38 -6.45 -28.01
C GLU A 84 -26.50 -7.54 -27.40
N ALA A 85 -25.17 -7.38 -27.43
CA ALA A 85 -24.24 -8.29 -26.78
C ALA A 85 -24.45 -8.36 -25.26
N ILE A 86 -24.64 -7.22 -24.59
CA ILE A 86 -24.95 -7.18 -23.15
C ILE A 86 -26.28 -7.88 -22.84
N ALA A 87 -27.32 -7.64 -23.65
CA ALA A 87 -28.62 -8.27 -23.48
C ALA A 87 -28.57 -9.80 -23.69
N LEU A 88 -27.87 -10.25 -24.73
CA LEU A 88 -27.69 -11.67 -25.04
C LEU A 88 -26.81 -12.38 -24.01
N ALA A 89 -25.79 -11.70 -23.47
CA ALA A 89 -24.95 -12.22 -22.39
C ALA A 89 -25.77 -12.52 -21.13
N GLY A 90 -26.69 -11.62 -20.75
CA GLY A 90 -27.58 -11.85 -19.61
C GLY A 90 -28.49 -13.07 -19.79
N GLY A 91 -28.95 -13.33 -21.02
CA GLY A 91 -29.74 -14.52 -21.37
C GLY A 91 -28.93 -15.82 -21.50
N ALA A 92 -27.59 -15.72 -21.53
CA ALA A 92 -26.69 -16.87 -21.63
C ALA A 92 -26.22 -17.41 -20.27
N LEU A 93 -26.56 -16.70 -19.18
CA LEU A 93 -26.24 -17.11 -17.83
C LEU A 93 -27.03 -18.38 -17.43
N PRO A 94 -26.46 -19.27 -16.60
CA PRO A 94 -27.18 -20.42 -16.09
C PRO A 94 -28.39 -20.00 -15.24
N PRO A 95 -29.43 -20.85 -15.11
CA PRO A 95 -30.67 -20.51 -14.41
C PRO A 95 -30.49 -20.06 -12.96
N GLU A 96 -29.43 -20.54 -12.30
CA GLU A 96 -29.03 -20.18 -10.94
C GLU A 96 -28.41 -18.78 -10.79
N ALA A 97 -27.86 -18.23 -11.89
CA ALA A 97 -27.31 -16.87 -11.95
C ALA A 97 -28.27 -15.87 -12.62
N GLY A 98 -29.22 -16.34 -13.43
CA GLY A 98 -30.21 -15.51 -14.14
C GLY A 98 -31.43 -15.09 -13.32
N GLY A 99 -31.46 -15.40 -12.02
CA GLY A 99 -32.63 -15.29 -11.12
C GLY A 99 -32.85 -13.91 -10.48
N GLY A 100 -32.83 -12.81 -11.23
CA GLY A 100 -33.46 -11.55 -10.79
C GLY A 100 -32.75 -10.68 -9.72
N GLY A 101 -31.54 -11.03 -9.27
CA GLY A 101 -30.78 -10.27 -8.24
C GLY A 101 -30.26 -8.89 -8.64
N GLY A 102 -30.29 -8.54 -9.94
CA GLY A 102 -29.77 -7.27 -10.47
C GLY A 102 -28.24 -7.23 -10.60
N LEU A 103 -27.73 -6.22 -11.30
CA LEU A 103 -26.29 -5.96 -11.43
C LEU A 103 -25.81 -5.09 -10.26
N ARG A 104 -24.62 -5.38 -9.72
CA ARG A 104 -23.98 -4.54 -8.70
C ARG A 104 -23.22 -3.35 -9.28
N ALA A 105 -22.85 -3.40 -10.56
CA ALA A 105 -22.20 -2.33 -11.30
C ALA A 105 -22.58 -2.36 -12.79
N ALA A 106 -22.21 -1.32 -13.55
CA ALA A 106 -22.49 -1.27 -14.98
C ALA A 106 -21.77 -2.42 -15.74
N PRO A 107 -22.43 -3.08 -16.70
CA PRO A 107 -21.82 -4.16 -17.45
C PRO A 107 -20.75 -3.63 -18.41
N GLN A 108 -19.61 -4.31 -18.44
CA GLN A 108 -18.50 -4.01 -19.34
C GLN A 108 -18.63 -4.89 -20.59
N ALA A 109 -18.29 -4.33 -21.76
CA ALA A 109 -18.34 -5.07 -23.01
C ALA A 109 -17.27 -4.55 -23.97
N GLU A 110 -16.44 -5.47 -24.46
CA GLU A 110 -15.28 -5.22 -25.31
C GLU A 110 -15.35 -6.12 -26.55
N LEU A 111 -15.03 -5.57 -27.72
CA LEU A 111 -14.98 -6.31 -28.97
C LEU A 111 -13.56 -6.84 -29.21
N GLY A 112 -13.44 -8.09 -29.61
CA GLY A 112 -12.15 -8.72 -29.84
C GLY A 112 -12.26 -10.04 -30.61
N GLY A 113 -11.35 -10.96 -30.31
CA GLY A 113 -11.27 -12.28 -30.93
C GLY A 113 -11.24 -13.43 -29.92
N PHE A 114 -11.74 -14.60 -30.32
CA PHE A 114 -11.63 -15.85 -29.57
C PHE A 114 -10.95 -16.93 -30.43
N ALA A 115 -9.78 -17.41 -30.01
CA ALA A 115 -9.01 -18.41 -30.76
C ALA A 115 -9.57 -19.82 -30.55
N ALA A 116 -10.32 -20.34 -31.53
CA ALA A 116 -10.81 -21.72 -31.57
C ALA A 116 -9.77 -22.67 -32.19
N ALA A 117 -10.10 -23.95 -32.37
CA ALA A 117 -9.14 -24.96 -32.85
C ALA A 117 -8.62 -24.69 -34.27
N GLU A 118 -9.49 -24.21 -35.17
CA GLU A 118 -9.18 -24.05 -36.60
C GLU A 118 -9.13 -22.59 -37.05
N ALA A 119 -9.74 -21.66 -36.29
CA ALA A 119 -9.77 -20.24 -36.62
C ALA A 119 -9.94 -19.34 -35.39
N THR A 120 -9.55 -18.07 -35.50
CA THR A 120 -9.92 -17.00 -34.55
C THR A 120 -11.27 -16.41 -34.98
N LEU A 121 -12.24 -16.43 -34.07
CA LEU A 121 -13.60 -15.93 -34.27
C LEU A 121 -13.72 -14.48 -33.77
N PRO A 122 -14.40 -13.56 -34.48
CA PRO A 122 -14.80 -12.28 -33.92
C PRO A 122 -15.75 -12.48 -32.73
N ALA A 123 -15.51 -11.84 -31.61
CA ALA A 123 -16.25 -12.08 -30.38
C ALA A 123 -16.45 -10.82 -29.52
N TRP A 124 -17.58 -10.75 -28.82
CA TRP A 124 -17.80 -9.81 -27.72
C TRP A 124 -17.43 -10.49 -26.40
N ARG A 125 -16.62 -9.84 -25.56
CA ARG A 125 -16.40 -10.21 -24.16
C ARG A 125 -17.22 -9.27 -23.28
N VAL A 126 -18.24 -9.81 -22.62
CA VAL A 126 -19.16 -9.06 -21.76
C VAL A 126 -18.95 -9.51 -20.33
N THR A 127 -18.67 -8.59 -19.41
CA THR A 127 -18.60 -8.85 -17.97
C THR A 127 -19.86 -8.32 -17.28
N LEU A 128 -20.56 -9.21 -16.58
CA LEU A 128 -21.81 -8.96 -15.85
C LEU A 128 -21.57 -9.14 -14.35
N PRO A 129 -21.38 -8.05 -13.59
CA PRO A 129 -21.20 -8.11 -12.15
C PRO A 129 -22.57 -8.30 -11.47
N LEU A 130 -22.87 -9.52 -11.02
CA LEU A 130 -24.12 -9.90 -10.38
C LEU A 130 -24.09 -9.59 -8.87
N ARG A 131 -25.25 -9.21 -8.33
CA ARG A 131 -25.46 -8.96 -6.91
C ARG A 131 -25.90 -10.21 -6.14
N ASP A 132 -26.75 -11.05 -6.73
CA ASP A 132 -27.29 -12.25 -6.07
C ASP A 132 -27.54 -13.39 -7.09
N PRO A 133 -26.80 -14.52 -7.03
CA PRO A 133 -25.61 -14.71 -6.18
C PRO A 133 -24.48 -13.74 -6.55
N VAL A 134 -23.62 -13.40 -5.59
CA VAL A 134 -22.46 -12.52 -5.84
C VAL A 134 -21.50 -13.24 -6.81
N GLY A 135 -21.28 -12.64 -7.98
CA GLY A 135 -20.39 -13.19 -9.01
C GLY A 135 -20.11 -12.17 -10.11
N SER A 136 -19.03 -12.35 -10.89
CA SER A 136 -18.72 -11.48 -12.04
C SER A 136 -18.66 -12.30 -13.30
N TRP A 137 -19.78 -12.47 -13.99
CA TRP A 137 -19.83 -13.36 -15.15
C TRP A 137 -19.24 -12.74 -16.41
N GLN A 138 -18.13 -13.29 -16.88
CA GLN A 138 -17.62 -13.03 -18.23
C GLN A 138 -18.22 -14.00 -19.24
N VAL A 139 -19.03 -13.45 -20.13
CA VAL A 139 -19.64 -14.16 -21.26
C VAL A 139 -18.95 -13.73 -22.54
N VAL A 140 -18.46 -14.69 -23.31
CA VAL A 140 -17.92 -14.46 -24.65
C VAL A 140 -18.97 -14.92 -25.68
N LEU A 141 -19.37 -14.01 -26.57
CA LEU A 141 -20.37 -14.25 -27.62
C LEU A 141 -19.71 -14.16 -28.99
N ASP A 142 -20.14 -15.00 -29.95
CA ASP A 142 -19.79 -14.82 -31.37
C ASP A 142 -20.36 -13.46 -31.84
N ALA A 143 -19.50 -12.56 -32.33
CA ALA A 143 -19.90 -11.20 -32.68
C ALA A 143 -20.72 -11.11 -33.99
N GLU A 144 -20.87 -12.21 -34.73
CA GLU A 144 -21.78 -12.29 -35.87
C GLU A 144 -23.16 -12.82 -35.48
N ARG A 145 -23.21 -13.88 -34.67
CA ARG A 145 -24.46 -14.62 -34.39
C ARG A 145 -25.06 -14.34 -33.02
N GLY A 146 -24.31 -13.72 -32.12
CA GLY A 146 -24.70 -13.56 -30.71
C GLY A 146 -24.82 -14.87 -29.94
N THR A 147 -24.34 -15.98 -30.52
CA THR A 147 -24.35 -17.29 -29.87
C THR A 147 -23.27 -17.33 -28.78
N PRO A 148 -23.58 -17.76 -27.55
CA PRO A 148 -22.58 -17.90 -26.50
C PRO A 148 -21.50 -18.91 -26.86
N ILE A 149 -20.24 -18.47 -26.80
CA ILE A 149 -19.05 -19.29 -26.96
C ILE A 149 -18.60 -19.82 -25.59
N SER A 150 -18.56 -18.96 -24.58
CA SER A 150 -18.27 -19.32 -23.20
C SER A 150 -19.02 -18.40 -22.24
N ALA A 151 -19.35 -18.92 -21.06
CA ALA A 151 -19.80 -18.14 -19.92
C ALA A 151 -19.04 -18.65 -18.70
N VAL A 152 -18.27 -17.76 -18.07
CA VAL A 152 -17.38 -18.07 -16.96
C VAL A 152 -17.63 -17.02 -15.89
N ASP A 153 -17.90 -17.46 -14.67
CA ASP A 153 -17.86 -16.54 -13.54
C ASP A 153 -16.39 -16.18 -13.26
N LEU A 154 -16.01 -14.90 -13.30
CA LEU A 154 -14.67 -14.41 -12.97
C LEU A 154 -14.44 -14.37 -11.46
N VAL A 155 -15.53 -14.34 -10.70
CA VAL A 155 -15.54 -14.56 -9.24
C VAL A 155 -15.80 -16.06 -8.99
N ARG A 156 -15.63 -16.92 -10.02
CA ARG A 156 -15.65 -18.36 -9.82
C ARG A 156 -14.45 -18.73 -8.97
N SER A 157 -14.74 -18.95 -7.69
CA SER A 157 -13.94 -19.76 -6.81
C SER A 157 -13.83 -21.17 -7.40
N VAL A 158 -12.71 -21.45 -8.06
CA VAL A 158 -12.36 -22.83 -8.39
C VAL A 158 -11.97 -23.50 -7.09
N VAL A 159 -12.59 -24.64 -6.80
CA VAL A 159 -12.13 -25.50 -5.71
C VAL A 159 -11.08 -26.43 -6.30
N GLY A 160 -9.82 -26.10 -6.04
CA GLY A 160 -8.67 -26.95 -6.32
C GLY A 160 -8.43 -27.95 -5.20
N ALA A 161 -7.27 -28.58 -5.22
CA ALA A 161 -6.80 -29.43 -4.14
C ALA A 161 -5.31 -29.20 -3.88
N GLY A 162 -4.85 -29.44 -2.66
CA GLY A 162 -3.44 -29.35 -2.31
C GLY A 162 -3.08 -30.21 -1.11
N ASP A 163 -1.84 -30.66 -1.08
CA ASP A 163 -1.30 -31.34 0.10
C ASP A 163 -0.89 -30.26 1.11
N VAL A 164 -1.44 -30.33 2.33
CA VAL A 164 -1.20 -29.37 3.41
C VAL A 164 -1.04 -30.10 4.74
N TYR A 165 -0.51 -29.39 5.74
CA TYR A 165 -0.80 -29.69 7.12
C TYR A 165 -2.16 -29.07 7.49
N ASP A 166 -2.95 -29.80 8.27
CA ASP A 166 -4.31 -29.40 8.64
C ASP A 166 -4.68 -29.84 10.08
N PRO A 167 -4.66 -28.91 11.04
CA PRO A 167 -4.21 -27.52 10.90
C PRO A 167 -2.68 -27.38 10.78
N ASN A 168 -1.93 -28.29 11.39
CA ASN A 168 -0.49 -28.14 11.57
C ASN A 168 0.28 -29.47 11.52
N LEU A 169 1.62 -29.39 11.54
CA LEU A 169 2.51 -30.56 11.42
C LEU A 169 2.32 -31.57 12.57
N ILE A 170 1.96 -31.12 13.78
CA ILE A 170 1.78 -32.01 14.93
C ILE A 170 0.51 -32.85 14.78
N ALA A 171 -0.60 -32.21 14.40
CA ALA A 171 -1.87 -32.88 14.16
C ALA A 171 -1.83 -33.77 12.90
N THR A 172 -1.10 -33.33 11.87
CA THR A 172 -0.98 -34.01 10.57
C THR A 172 0.48 -34.21 10.15
N PRO A 173 1.23 -35.12 10.79
CA PRO A 173 2.65 -35.36 10.49
C PRO A 173 2.89 -35.93 9.09
N VAL A 174 1.82 -36.36 8.41
CA VAL A 174 1.80 -36.70 7.00
C VAL A 174 0.82 -35.73 6.33
N PRO A 175 1.25 -34.97 5.30
CA PRO A 175 0.36 -34.05 4.61
C PRO A 175 -0.91 -34.73 4.10
N VAL A 176 -2.00 -34.00 4.14
CA VAL A 176 -3.33 -34.44 3.72
C VAL A 176 -3.83 -33.60 2.55
N ASP A 177 -4.47 -34.25 1.59
CA ASP A 177 -5.09 -33.59 0.44
C ASP A 177 -6.36 -32.85 0.91
N ARG A 178 -6.37 -31.53 0.78
CA ARG A 178 -7.50 -30.65 1.17
C ARG A 178 -7.98 -29.82 -0.01
N PRO A 179 -9.27 -29.45 -0.02
CA PRO A 179 -9.77 -28.48 -0.99
C PRO A 179 -9.07 -27.13 -0.78
N LEU A 180 -8.70 -26.50 -1.88
CA LEU A 180 -8.23 -25.12 -1.91
C LEU A 180 -9.36 -24.29 -2.51
N HIS A 181 -10.05 -23.54 -1.67
CA HIS A 181 -11.17 -22.73 -2.10
C HIS A 181 -10.70 -21.40 -2.72
N ASP A 182 -11.61 -20.72 -3.41
CA ASP A 182 -11.41 -19.37 -3.95
C ASP A 182 -10.29 -19.17 -4.98
N LEU A 183 -9.81 -20.23 -5.64
CA LEU A 183 -8.80 -20.07 -6.68
C LEU A 183 -9.39 -19.37 -7.92
N ASP A 184 -8.65 -18.42 -8.49
CA ASP A 184 -9.05 -17.58 -9.63
C ASP A 184 -9.01 -18.30 -11.00
N GLY A 185 -8.58 -19.56 -11.03
CA GLY A 185 -8.46 -20.33 -12.26
C GLY A 185 -7.16 -20.12 -13.04
N SER A 186 -6.27 -19.21 -12.63
CA SER A 186 -4.99 -18.89 -13.29
C SER A 186 -3.97 -20.04 -13.26
N GLY A 187 -4.13 -20.94 -12.30
CA GLY A 187 -3.21 -22.01 -11.97
C GLY A 187 -2.17 -21.59 -10.93
N LEU A 188 -2.23 -20.36 -10.43
CA LEU A 188 -1.48 -19.89 -9.27
C LEU A 188 -2.33 -20.02 -8.01
N LEU A 189 -1.68 -19.97 -6.84
CA LEU A 189 -2.34 -19.81 -5.55
C LEU A 189 -2.80 -18.35 -5.38
N ALA A 190 -3.86 -17.97 -6.10
CA ALA A 190 -4.42 -16.63 -6.13
C ALA A 190 -5.94 -16.70 -6.13
N GLY A 191 -6.57 -15.83 -5.35
CA GLY A 191 -8.02 -15.72 -5.19
C GLY A 191 -8.47 -14.30 -4.89
N SER A 192 -9.68 -14.15 -4.38
CA SER A 192 -10.28 -12.88 -3.97
C SER A 192 -9.74 -12.39 -2.62
N TYR A 193 -9.33 -13.31 -1.74
CA TYR A 193 -8.79 -12.99 -0.43
C TYR A 193 -7.28 -12.70 -0.51
N VAL A 194 -6.52 -13.64 -1.07
CA VAL A 194 -5.06 -13.58 -1.07
C VAL A 194 -4.45 -14.11 -2.35
N ARG A 195 -3.27 -13.58 -2.66
CA ARG A 195 -2.35 -14.13 -3.65
C ARG A 195 -1.03 -14.45 -2.98
N VAL A 196 -0.68 -15.73 -3.00
CA VAL A 196 0.55 -16.19 -2.37
C VAL A 196 1.74 -16.04 -3.32
N LEU A 197 2.80 -15.48 -2.78
CA LEU A 197 4.09 -15.25 -3.39
C LEU A 197 5.16 -15.84 -2.48
N ASP A 198 6.35 -16.02 -3.02
CA ASP A 198 7.47 -16.58 -2.26
C ASP A 198 8.70 -15.74 -2.50
N SER A 199 9.36 -15.34 -1.41
CA SER A 199 10.51 -14.43 -1.46
C SER A 199 11.78 -15.10 -2.00
N ARG A 200 11.81 -16.44 -2.11
CA ARG A 200 13.01 -17.21 -2.48
C ARG A 200 12.79 -18.22 -3.60
N ALA A 201 11.58 -18.68 -3.80
CA ALA A 201 11.23 -19.73 -4.75
C ALA A 201 10.27 -19.23 -5.84
N PRO A 202 10.16 -19.92 -6.99
CA PRO A 202 9.08 -19.67 -7.93
C PRO A 202 7.71 -19.90 -7.29
N SER A 203 6.73 -19.08 -7.70
CA SER A 203 5.34 -19.24 -7.30
C SER A 203 4.84 -20.66 -7.62
N ALA A 204 4.06 -21.22 -6.71
CA ALA A 204 3.39 -22.49 -6.90
C ALA A 204 2.42 -22.38 -8.09
N PHE A 205 2.59 -23.24 -9.09
CA PHE A 205 1.78 -23.27 -10.29
C PHE A 205 1.31 -24.68 -10.62
N ALA A 206 -0.01 -24.85 -10.76
CA ALA A 206 -0.68 -26.07 -11.17
C ALA A 206 -1.85 -25.73 -12.11
N ALA A 207 -1.69 -26.00 -13.42
CA ALA A 207 -2.70 -25.70 -14.43
C ALA A 207 -4.02 -26.48 -14.27
N ASP A 208 -3.99 -27.59 -13.54
CA ASP A 208 -5.15 -28.41 -13.16
C ASP A 208 -5.70 -28.07 -11.78
N GLN A 209 -5.17 -27.03 -11.11
CA GLN A 209 -5.55 -26.58 -9.77
C GLN A 209 -5.26 -27.62 -8.67
N VAL A 210 -4.26 -28.49 -8.89
CA VAL A 210 -3.85 -29.52 -7.94
C VAL A 210 -2.41 -29.27 -7.46
N PHE A 211 -2.27 -28.71 -6.27
CA PHE A 211 -1.01 -28.24 -5.65
C PHE A 211 -0.48 -29.28 -4.66
N ARG A 212 -0.01 -30.42 -5.19
CA ARG A 212 0.56 -31.51 -4.38
C ARG A 212 2.08 -31.46 -4.40
N PHE A 213 2.65 -30.86 -3.37
CA PHE A 213 4.09 -30.73 -3.19
C PHE A 213 4.55 -31.46 -1.92
N PRO A 214 5.74 -32.07 -1.91
CA PRO A 214 6.28 -32.67 -0.68
C PRO A 214 6.70 -31.57 0.31
N PRO A 215 6.72 -31.83 1.63
CA PRO A 215 7.05 -30.82 2.65
C PRO A 215 8.40 -30.11 2.50
N GLY A 216 9.38 -30.74 1.85
CA GLY A 216 10.69 -30.12 1.58
C GLY A 216 10.73 -29.18 0.37
N ASP A 217 9.59 -28.99 -0.32
CA ASP A 217 9.45 -28.07 -1.45
C ASP A 217 8.87 -26.74 -0.96
N PRO A 218 9.48 -25.57 -1.25
CA PRO A 218 8.97 -24.26 -0.82
C PRO A 218 7.50 -24.00 -1.22
N ARG A 219 7.03 -24.61 -2.31
CA ARG A 219 5.64 -24.50 -2.77
C ARG A 219 4.63 -25.19 -1.86
N PHE A 220 5.09 -26.11 -1.01
CA PHE A 220 4.26 -26.70 0.03
C PHE A 220 3.83 -25.64 1.04
N VAL A 221 4.76 -24.81 1.53
CA VAL A 221 4.47 -23.68 2.43
C VAL A 221 3.48 -22.72 1.81
N GLN A 222 3.70 -22.36 0.54
CA GLN A 222 2.77 -21.50 -0.21
C GLN A 222 1.34 -22.07 -0.23
N THR A 223 1.21 -23.40 -0.39
CA THR A 223 -0.10 -24.09 -0.41
C THR A 223 -0.80 -24.06 0.94
N ASN A 224 -0.05 -24.17 2.05
CA ASN A 224 -0.57 -24.08 3.41
C ASN A 224 -1.06 -22.65 3.72
N ALA A 225 -0.20 -21.64 3.50
CA ALA A 225 -0.54 -20.24 3.74
C ALA A 225 -1.75 -19.78 2.92
N TYR A 226 -1.83 -20.16 1.63
CA TYR A 226 -2.99 -19.86 0.78
C TYR A 226 -4.27 -20.39 1.40
N ARG A 227 -4.26 -21.67 1.81
CA ARG A 227 -5.44 -22.31 2.39
C ARG A 227 -5.84 -21.63 3.69
N ALA A 228 -4.91 -21.40 4.60
CA ALA A 228 -5.22 -20.84 5.91
C ALA A 228 -5.85 -19.45 5.81
N LEU A 229 -5.21 -18.53 5.08
CA LEU A 229 -5.73 -17.17 4.87
C LEU A 229 -7.09 -17.19 4.16
N THR A 230 -7.25 -18.03 3.14
CA THR A 230 -8.50 -18.12 2.37
C THR A 230 -9.64 -18.70 3.20
N GLU A 231 -9.40 -19.77 3.97
CA GLU A 231 -10.44 -20.37 4.81
C GLU A 231 -10.83 -19.42 5.96
N THR A 232 -9.89 -18.70 6.56
CA THR A 232 -10.18 -17.68 7.58
C THR A 232 -11.02 -16.53 7.02
N GLY A 233 -10.64 -15.98 5.86
CA GLY A 233 -11.42 -14.94 5.18
C GLY A 233 -12.83 -15.42 4.79
N ARG A 234 -12.96 -16.64 4.26
CA ARG A 234 -14.27 -17.26 3.94
C ARG A 234 -15.12 -17.45 5.19
N PHE A 235 -14.51 -17.93 6.27
CA PHE A 235 -15.18 -18.14 7.55
C PHE A 235 -15.75 -16.84 8.10
N ALA A 236 -14.98 -15.75 8.02
CA ALA A 236 -15.36 -14.42 8.50
C ALA A 236 -16.48 -13.79 7.66
N VAL A 237 -16.33 -13.77 6.33
CA VAL A 237 -17.34 -13.21 5.40
C VAL A 237 -18.68 -13.94 5.53
N ALA A 238 -18.65 -15.27 5.69
CA ALA A 238 -19.86 -16.07 5.92
C ALA A 238 -20.59 -15.73 7.24
N ARG A 239 -19.92 -15.03 8.16
CA ARG A 239 -20.41 -14.66 9.50
C ARG A 239 -20.54 -13.15 9.71
N GLY A 240 -20.54 -12.37 8.63
CA GLY A 240 -20.90 -10.95 8.66
C GLY A 240 -19.72 -9.98 8.56
N PHE A 241 -18.48 -10.47 8.39
CA PHE A 241 -17.37 -9.59 8.03
C PHE A 241 -17.57 -9.00 6.62
N PRO A 242 -17.18 -7.74 6.37
CA PRO A 242 -17.24 -7.14 5.03
C PRO A 242 -16.54 -7.97 3.96
N ALA A 243 -17.04 -7.92 2.73
CA ALA A 243 -16.38 -8.60 1.63
C ALA A 243 -15.07 -7.90 1.26
N PHE A 244 -14.01 -8.68 1.01
CA PHE A 244 -12.71 -8.17 0.61
C PHE A 244 -12.84 -7.44 -0.73
N THR A 245 -12.34 -6.21 -0.79
CA THR A 245 -12.41 -5.34 -1.98
C THR A 245 -11.25 -5.60 -2.95
N ARG A 246 -10.13 -6.14 -2.45
CA ARG A 246 -8.96 -6.56 -3.23
C ARG A 246 -8.31 -7.80 -2.62
N SER A 247 -7.55 -8.52 -3.45
CA SER A 247 -6.69 -9.62 -3.00
C SER A 247 -5.42 -9.07 -2.37
N PHE A 248 -5.05 -9.55 -1.18
CA PHE A 248 -3.81 -9.17 -0.51
C PHE A 248 -2.63 -10.06 -0.93
N PRO A 249 -1.42 -9.51 -1.14
CA PRO A 249 -0.23 -10.32 -1.32
C PRO A 249 0.16 -10.99 0.01
N ALA A 250 0.53 -12.26 -0.07
CA ALA A 250 1.04 -13.03 1.07
C ALA A 250 2.39 -13.64 0.71
N TYR A 251 3.46 -13.21 1.38
CA TYR A 251 4.83 -13.63 1.12
C TYR A 251 5.23 -14.75 2.06
N THR A 252 5.57 -15.91 1.50
CA THR A 252 6.14 -17.02 2.28
C THR A 252 7.65 -17.08 2.15
N ASN A 253 8.28 -17.71 3.14
CA ASN A 253 9.72 -17.91 3.20
C ASN A 253 10.48 -16.58 3.21
N ILE A 254 10.02 -15.60 3.99
CA ILE A 254 10.75 -14.35 4.22
C ILE A 254 12.07 -14.66 4.95
N ALA A 255 13.12 -13.91 4.61
CA ALA A 255 14.44 -13.98 5.26
C ALA A 255 14.64 -12.74 6.15
N ALA A 256 15.42 -12.86 7.21
CA ALA A 256 15.65 -11.75 8.13
C ALA A 256 16.48 -10.64 7.45
N PRO A 257 16.21 -9.35 7.76
CA PRO A 257 17.02 -8.24 7.27
C PRO A 257 18.51 -8.39 7.63
N GLY A 258 19.40 -7.83 6.80
CA GLY A 258 20.84 -7.74 7.11
C GLY A 258 21.62 -9.06 7.14
N GLY A 259 21.02 -10.19 6.74
CA GLY A 259 21.69 -11.50 6.75
C GLY A 259 21.77 -12.14 8.13
N ALA A 260 20.90 -11.75 9.06
CA ALA A 260 20.85 -12.24 10.45
C ALA A 260 20.39 -13.70 10.61
N GLY A 261 20.01 -14.39 9.53
CA GLY A 261 19.51 -15.76 9.55
C GLY A 261 18.13 -15.88 8.89
N GLU A 262 17.36 -16.88 9.31
CA GLU A 262 15.97 -17.02 8.87
C GLU A 262 15.05 -16.10 9.68
N TYR A 263 14.01 -15.56 9.03
CA TYR A 263 13.02 -14.76 9.74
C TYR A 263 12.14 -15.68 10.59
N ASN A 264 12.10 -15.43 11.90
CA ASN A 264 11.41 -16.26 12.88
C ASN A 264 10.05 -15.68 13.29
N ASN A 265 9.48 -14.78 12.48
CA ASN A 265 8.20 -14.15 12.75
C ASN A 265 7.23 -14.23 11.55
N ALA A 266 5.96 -14.01 11.83
CA ALA A 266 4.92 -13.74 10.84
C ALA A 266 4.29 -12.39 11.18
N PHE A 267 3.65 -11.75 10.21
CA PHE A 267 3.02 -10.45 10.42
C PHE A 267 1.93 -10.18 9.37
N TYR A 268 0.99 -9.32 9.75
CA TYR A 268 0.19 -8.50 8.86
C TYR A 268 0.68 -7.06 8.90
N ASP A 269 0.88 -6.47 7.72
CA ASP A 269 1.24 -5.06 7.58
C ASP A 269 -0.02 -4.26 7.19
N PRO A 270 -0.50 -3.35 8.07
CA PRO A 270 -1.73 -2.59 7.82
C PRO A 270 -1.56 -1.49 6.74
N VAL A 271 -0.36 -0.96 6.57
CA VAL A 271 -0.06 0.12 5.61
C VAL A 271 0.02 -0.46 4.19
N LEU A 272 0.88 -1.47 4.00
CA LEU A 272 1.06 -2.14 2.72
C LEU A 272 -0.06 -3.15 2.41
N ARG A 273 -0.89 -3.49 3.41
CA ARG A 273 -1.95 -4.51 3.38
C ARG A 273 -1.46 -5.84 2.81
N LEU A 274 -0.45 -6.40 3.46
CA LEU A 274 0.17 -7.67 3.05
C LEU A 274 0.42 -8.59 4.24
N PHE A 275 0.62 -9.88 3.95
CA PHE A 275 0.98 -10.89 4.95
C PHE A 275 2.41 -11.36 4.71
N GLY A 276 3.15 -11.59 5.80
CA GLY A 276 4.51 -12.12 5.76
C GLY A 276 4.67 -13.36 6.63
N PHE A 277 5.33 -14.39 6.10
CA PHE A 277 5.63 -15.63 6.82
C PHE A 277 7.10 -15.98 6.72
N GLY A 278 7.77 -15.97 7.87
CA GLY A 278 9.16 -16.41 8.02
C GLY A 278 9.33 -17.92 7.81
N ASN A 279 10.50 -18.30 7.29
CA ASN A 279 10.86 -19.70 7.12
C ASN A 279 11.33 -20.37 8.42
N GLY A 280 11.77 -19.58 9.40
CA GLY A 280 12.22 -20.04 10.71
C GLY A 280 13.56 -20.79 10.70
N ASP A 281 14.41 -20.50 11.67
CA ASP A 281 15.56 -21.32 12.08
C ASP A 281 15.57 -21.59 13.60
N LEU A 282 14.90 -20.74 14.38
CA LEU A 282 14.46 -20.97 15.76
C LEU A 282 13.04 -21.53 15.81
N THR A 283 12.17 -21.06 14.91
CA THR A 283 10.83 -21.59 14.69
C THR A 283 10.82 -22.63 13.57
N ALA A 284 9.78 -23.45 13.50
CA ALA A 284 9.41 -24.10 12.26
C ALA A 284 8.88 -23.06 11.26
N ASN A 285 8.71 -23.46 10.00
CA ASN A 285 8.21 -22.55 8.98
C ASN A 285 6.78 -22.09 9.30
N LEU A 286 6.63 -20.79 9.57
CA LEU A 286 5.42 -20.20 10.11
C LEU A 286 4.26 -20.20 9.09
N GLY A 287 4.57 -20.29 7.79
CA GLY A 287 3.55 -20.45 6.75
C GLY A 287 2.95 -21.85 6.66
N THR A 288 3.37 -22.79 7.52
CA THR A 288 2.86 -24.18 7.54
C THR A 288 1.93 -24.49 8.70
N ASP A 289 1.72 -23.52 9.60
CA ASP A 289 0.79 -23.62 10.70
C ASP A 289 -0.46 -22.79 10.37
N PHE A 290 -1.64 -23.43 10.37
CA PHE A 290 -2.90 -22.75 10.02
C PHE A 290 -3.19 -21.59 10.97
N ASP A 291 -2.89 -21.77 12.25
CA ASP A 291 -3.24 -20.83 13.31
C ASP A 291 -2.51 -19.51 13.15
N VAL A 292 -1.24 -19.57 12.75
CA VAL A 292 -0.42 -18.37 12.53
C VAL A 292 -1.02 -17.52 11.42
N ALA A 293 -1.32 -18.12 10.28
CA ALA A 293 -1.96 -17.40 9.17
C ALA A 293 -3.38 -16.91 9.51
N ALA A 294 -4.13 -17.63 10.35
CA ALA A 294 -5.42 -17.18 10.83
C ALA A 294 -5.31 -16.00 11.81
N HIS A 295 -4.30 -16.01 12.68
CA HIS A 295 -3.94 -14.92 13.58
C HIS A 295 -3.58 -13.66 12.79
N GLU A 296 -2.69 -13.75 11.79
CA GLU A 296 -2.34 -12.59 10.96
C GLU A 296 -3.56 -12.00 10.23
N MET A 297 -4.47 -12.85 9.74
CA MET A 297 -5.73 -12.39 9.15
C MET A 297 -6.64 -11.71 10.19
N GLY A 298 -6.54 -12.08 11.46
CA GLY A 298 -7.23 -11.43 12.57
C GLY A 298 -6.83 -9.97 12.74
N HIS A 299 -5.55 -9.62 12.58
CA HIS A 299 -5.11 -8.22 12.58
C HIS A 299 -5.74 -7.42 11.44
N HIS A 300 -5.88 -8.01 10.25
CA HIS A 300 -6.63 -7.36 9.16
C HIS A 300 -8.08 -7.07 9.55
N PHE A 301 -8.75 -7.98 10.29
CA PHE A 301 -10.12 -7.75 10.73
C PHE A 301 -10.23 -6.61 11.75
N VAL A 302 -9.24 -6.48 12.64
CA VAL A 302 -9.15 -5.35 13.58
C VAL A 302 -8.92 -4.06 12.80
N GLN A 303 -7.96 -4.03 11.87
CA GLN A 303 -7.68 -2.85 11.04
C GLN A 303 -8.92 -2.38 10.28
N GLU A 304 -9.64 -3.29 9.63
CA GLU A 304 -10.79 -2.93 8.79
C GLU A 304 -12.02 -2.47 9.60
N LEU A 305 -12.20 -2.96 10.83
CA LEU A 305 -13.40 -2.67 11.63
C LEU A 305 -13.19 -1.60 12.71
N VAL A 306 -11.96 -1.43 13.19
CA VAL A 306 -11.61 -0.53 14.30
C VAL A 306 -10.77 0.66 13.81
N ASP A 307 -9.83 0.41 12.88
CA ASP A 307 -8.81 1.38 12.46
C ASP A 307 -8.01 1.94 13.65
N PRO A 308 -7.25 1.08 14.37
CA PRO A 308 -6.64 1.44 15.64
C PRO A 308 -5.56 2.52 15.49
N VAL A 309 -5.50 3.41 16.48
CA VAL A 309 -4.45 4.43 16.62
C VAL A 309 -3.50 3.98 17.72
N PHE A 310 -2.20 4.01 17.44
CA PHE A 310 -1.16 3.57 18.38
C PHE A 310 -0.28 4.77 18.73
N PHE A 311 -0.20 5.10 20.02
CA PHE A 311 0.75 6.08 20.53
C PHE A 311 1.95 5.38 21.18
N PHE A 312 1.71 4.25 21.86
CA PHE A 312 2.72 3.44 22.53
C PHE A 312 2.44 1.93 22.32
N GLU A 313 3.49 1.08 22.36
CA GLU A 313 3.32 -0.39 22.28
C GLU A 313 2.50 -0.97 23.44
N GLU A 314 2.41 -0.21 24.54
CA GLU A 314 1.74 -0.57 25.79
C GLU A 314 0.26 -0.20 25.79
N ASP A 315 -0.22 0.49 24.76
CA ASP A 315 -1.62 0.91 24.65
C ASP A 315 -2.55 -0.33 24.67
N PRO A 316 -3.65 -0.31 25.46
CA PRO A 316 -4.55 -1.46 25.58
C PRO A 316 -5.09 -1.96 24.24
N ILE A 317 -5.27 -1.08 23.25
CA ILE A 317 -5.72 -1.43 21.91
C ILE A 317 -4.79 -2.40 21.18
N VAL A 318 -3.47 -2.36 21.44
CA VAL A 318 -2.48 -3.30 20.87
C VAL A 318 -2.74 -4.70 21.45
N ALA A 319 -2.89 -4.82 22.76
CA ALA A 319 -3.21 -6.09 23.41
C ALA A 319 -4.61 -6.61 23.03
N ILE A 320 -5.59 -5.73 22.83
CA ILE A 320 -6.90 -6.10 22.29
C ILE A 320 -6.74 -6.70 20.88
N SER A 321 -5.94 -6.08 20.01
CA SER A 321 -5.66 -6.57 18.66
C SER A 321 -5.07 -7.99 18.68
N GLU A 322 -4.06 -8.23 19.53
CA GLU A 322 -3.46 -9.55 19.74
C GLU A 322 -4.47 -10.60 20.23
N GLY A 323 -5.27 -10.23 21.25
CA GLY A 323 -6.29 -11.11 21.81
C GLY A 323 -7.40 -11.46 20.81
N VAL A 324 -7.78 -10.51 19.96
CA VAL A 324 -8.75 -10.72 18.87
C VAL A 324 -8.15 -11.59 17.78
N ALA A 325 -6.90 -11.38 17.40
CA ALA A 325 -6.21 -12.19 16.40
C ALA A 325 -6.10 -13.67 16.83
N ASP A 326 -5.71 -13.94 18.08
CA ASP A 326 -5.76 -15.29 18.65
C ASP A 326 -7.18 -15.87 18.69
N THR A 327 -8.17 -15.04 19.02
CA THR A 327 -9.58 -15.45 19.03
C THR A 327 -10.04 -15.88 17.63
N VAL A 328 -9.67 -15.14 16.59
CA VAL A 328 -9.99 -15.48 15.20
C VAL A 328 -9.37 -16.82 14.81
N SER A 329 -8.11 -17.03 15.16
CA SER A 329 -7.44 -18.32 14.96
C SER A 329 -8.23 -19.47 15.63
N ALA A 330 -8.51 -19.34 16.93
CA ALA A 330 -9.25 -20.33 17.71
C ALA A 330 -10.68 -20.60 17.19
N LEU A 331 -11.34 -19.58 16.62
CA LEU A 331 -12.68 -19.74 16.04
C LEU A 331 -12.67 -20.60 14.77
N VAL A 332 -11.62 -20.49 13.95
CA VAL A 332 -11.50 -21.24 12.69
C VAL A 332 -10.96 -22.65 12.93
N SER A 333 -9.96 -22.79 13.81
CA SER A 333 -9.38 -24.10 14.20
C SER A 333 -10.32 -24.91 15.10
N GLN A 334 -11.20 -24.23 15.85
CA GLN A 334 -12.09 -24.77 16.88
C GLN A 334 -11.35 -25.39 18.08
N ASP A 335 -10.19 -24.84 18.41
CA ASP A 335 -9.44 -25.18 19.61
C ASP A 335 -8.76 -23.91 20.18
N PRO A 336 -8.41 -23.89 21.47
CA PRO A 336 -7.89 -22.69 22.12
C PRO A 336 -6.39 -22.50 21.96
N ASP A 337 -5.67 -23.49 21.43
CA ASP A 337 -4.22 -23.49 21.40
C ASP A 337 -3.77 -22.82 20.10
N ILE A 338 -2.73 -21.99 20.18
CA ILE A 338 -2.26 -21.19 19.04
C ILE A 338 -0.85 -21.64 18.68
N GLY A 339 -0.66 -22.07 17.44
CA GLY A 339 0.65 -22.29 16.85
C GLY A 339 1.38 -23.50 17.43
N GLU A 340 0.72 -24.65 17.52
CA GLU A 340 1.24 -25.89 18.10
C GLU A 340 2.48 -26.41 17.39
N SER A 341 2.67 -26.10 16.11
CA SER A 341 3.85 -26.53 15.36
C SER A 341 4.93 -25.46 15.19
N THR A 342 4.75 -24.26 15.76
CA THR A 342 5.66 -23.12 15.57
C THR A 342 7.00 -23.29 16.28
N ILE A 343 7.00 -23.67 17.57
CA ILE A 343 8.22 -23.85 18.36
C ILE A 343 8.50 -25.35 18.56
N PRO A 344 9.61 -25.88 18.01
CA PRO A 344 9.94 -27.29 18.15
C PRO A 344 9.98 -27.76 19.62
N GLY A 345 9.10 -28.69 19.97
CA GLY A 345 9.05 -29.32 21.30
C GLY A 345 8.15 -28.63 22.32
N GLN A 346 7.51 -27.52 21.96
CA GLN A 346 6.42 -26.94 22.75
C GLN A 346 5.06 -27.46 22.26
N PRO A 347 4.04 -27.54 23.15
CA PRO A 347 2.71 -27.99 22.75
C PRO A 347 1.95 -26.92 21.95
N PHE A 348 2.24 -25.64 22.17
CA PHE A 348 1.66 -24.44 21.55
C PHE A 348 2.53 -23.23 21.88
N LEU A 349 2.38 -22.16 21.11
CA LEU A 349 2.98 -20.86 21.42
C LEU A 349 2.26 -20.23 22.62
N ARG A 350 0.92 -20.21 22.56
CA ARG A 350 0.04 -19.68 23.61
C ARG A 350 -1.35 -20.34 23.55
N THR A 351 -2.17 -20.11 24.58
CA THR A 351 -3.52 -20.70 24.66
C THR A 351 -4.54 -19.74 25.26
N LEU A 352 -5.72 -19.69 24.65
CA LEU A 352 -6.88 -18.96 25.18
C LEU A 352 -7.50 -19.67 26.38
N LEU A 353 -7.17 -20.95 26.63
CA LEU A 353 -7.59 -21.67 27.82
C LEU A 353 -6.68 -21.33 29.02
N ASN A 354 -6.80 -20.10 29.50
CA ASN A 354 -6.00 -19.57 30.60
C ASN A 354 -6.89 -18.95 31.69
N SER A 355 -6.28 -18.51 32.79
CA SER A 355 -6.96 -17.84 33.91
C SER A 355 -6.45 -16.41 34.14
N LYS A 356 -5.92 -15.76 33.09
CA LYS A 356 -5.35 -14.42 33.18
C LYS A 356 -6.43 -13.38 33.42
N ILE A 357 -6.14 -12.40 34.28
CA ILE A 357 -7.09 -11.36 34.72
C ILE A 357 -6.44 -9.96 34.73
N LEU A 358 -7.27 -8.94 34.60
CA LEU A 358 -6.89 -7.57 34.90
C LEU A 358 -6.98 -7.27 36.41
N PRO A 359 -6.12 -6.37 36.93
CA PRO A 359 -4.89 -5.85 36.32
C PRO A 359 -3.68 -6.79 36.53
N ASP A 360 -3.85 -7.87 37.30
CA ASP A 360 -2.74 -8.67 37.86
C ASP A 360 -1.84 -9.35 36.80
N ASP A 361 -2.36 -9.62 35.60
CA ASP A 361 -1.65 -10.33 34.52
C ASP A 361 -1.28 -9.45 33.31
N ILE A 362 -1.30 -8.12 33.45
CA ILE A 362 -0.74 -7.19 32.45
C ILE A 362 0.77 -7.43 32.32
N ASP A 363 1.26 -7.45 31.09
CA ASP A 363 2.66 -7.70 30.71
C ASP A 363 3.11 -6.67 29.64
N PRO A 364 4.37 -6.22 29.66
CA PRO A 364 4.91 -5.37 28.60
C PRO A 364 4.81 -5.98 27.19
N ASP A 365 4.75 -7.32 27.09
CA ASP A 365 4.48 -7.98 25.82
C ASP A 365 2.95 -7.98 25.53
N PRO A 366 2.47 -7.24 24.51
CA PRO A 366 1.05 -7.17 24.19
C PRO A 366 0.46 -8.53 23.83
N HIS A 367 1.26 -9.48 23.34
CA HIS A 367 0.80 -10.85 23.06
C HIS A 367 0.42 -11.58 24.35
N LEU A 368 1.07 -11.28 25.49
CA LEU A 368 0.79 -11.89 26.79
C LEU A 368 -0.38 -11.21 27.50
N THR A 369 -0.52 -9.90 27.36
CA THR A 369 -1.68 -9.12 27.84
C THR A 369 -2.94 -9.48 27.04
N GLY A 370 -2.81 -9.67 25.72
CA GLY A 370 -3.88 -10.09 24.82
C GLY A 370 -4.57 -11.40 25.21
N LEU A 371 -3.88 -12.29 25.94
CA LEU A 371 -4.47 -13.53 26.46
C LEU A 371 -5.58 -13.31 27.49
N ILE A 372 -5.66 -12.14 28.12
CA ILE A 372 -6.77 -11.77 29.00
C ILE A 372 -8.05 -11.61 28.17
N TYR A 373 -7.98 -10.83 27.10
CA TYR A 373 -9.08 -10.59 26.15
C TYR A 373 -9.46 -11.86 25.38
N GLY A 374 -8.47 -12.56 24.81
CA GLY A 374 -8.68 -13.82 24.11
C GLY A 374 -9.24 -14.92 25.02
N GLY A 375 -8.81 -14.96 26.29
CA GLY A 375 -9.36 -15.88 27.28
C GLY A 375 -10.83 -15.60 27.61
N ALA A 376 -11.20 -14.32 27.78
CA ALA A 376 -12.60 -13.91 27.95
C ALA A 376 -13.44 -14.29 26.72
N ASN A 377 -12.94 -14.00 25.52
CA ASN A 377 -13.58 -14.38 24.26
C ASN A 377 -13.81 -15.89 24.19
N TRP A 378 -12.83 -16.72 24.53
CA TRP A 378 -12.95 -18.17 24.47
C TRP A 378 -13.97 -18.73 25.46
N GLU A 379 -14.07 -18.18 26.67
CA GLU A 379 -15.14 -18.53 27.61
C GLU A 379 -16.52 -18.18 27.06
N ILE A 380 -16.66 -17.04 26.37
CA ILE A 380 -17.91 -16.66 25.70
C ILE A 380 -18.20 -17.62 24.53
N VAL A 381 -17.19 -18.02 23.74
CA VAL A 381 -17.33 -19.05 22.70
C VAL A 381 -17.82 -20.38 23.29
N GLN A 382 -17.30 -20.80 24.44
CA GLN A 382 -17.78 -21.99 25.14
C GLN A 382 -19.23 -21.85 25.63
N LEU A 383 -19.66 -20.64 25.96
CA LEU A 383 -21.01 -20.34 26.43
C LEU A 383 -22.05 -20.32 25.29
N ILE A 384 -21.76 -19.62 24.18
CA ILE A 384 -22.75 -19.37 23.11
C ILE A 384 -22.45 -20.09 21.79
N GLY A 385 -21.25 -20.65 21.64
CA GLY A 385 -20.78 -21.32 20.43
C GLY A 385 -20.23 -20.35 19.37
N VAL A 386 -19.34 -20.89 18.53
CA VAL A 386 -18.67 -20.17 17.42
C VAL A 386 -19.66 -19.40 16.55
N ASP A 387 -20.73 -20.03 16.07
CA ASP A 387 -21.69 -19.41 15.14
C ASP A 387 -22.46 -18.21 15.74
N ALA A 388 -22.60 -18.15 17.07
CA ALA A 388 -23.24 -17.03 17.74
C ALA A 388 -22.23 -15.96 18.16
N PHE A 389 -20.98 -16.36 18.47
CA PHE A 389 -19.95 -15.45 18.93
C PHE A 389 -19.26 -14.70 17.78
N THR A 390 -18.98 -15.33 16.64
CA THR A 390 -18.24 -14.64 15.56
C THR A 390 -18.96 -13.39 15.03
N PRO A 391 -20.28 -13.41 14.71
CA PRO A 391 -20.98 -12.18 14.31
C PRO A 391 -21.08 -11.16 15.44
N LEU A 392 -21.08 -11.61 16.69
CA LEU A 392 -21.07 -10.76 17.88
C LEU A 392 -19.72 -10.02 18.00
N LEU A 393 -18.60 -10.74 17.83
CA LEU A 393 -17.27 -10.17 17.84
C LEU A 393 -17.12 -9.09 16.76
N PHE A 394 -17.46 -9.39 15.49
CA PHE A 394 -17.37 -8.39 14.41
C PHE A 394 -18.27 -7.17 14.63
N ALA A 395 -19.48 -7.36 15.19
CA ALA A 395 -20.35 -6.24 15.52
C ALA A 395 -19.82 -5.39 16.68
N ALA A 396 -19.09 -5.98 17.62
CA ALA A 396 -18.44 -5.26 18.71
C ALA A 396 -17.24 -4.45 18.20
N LEU A 397 -16.37 -5.07 17.40
CA LEU A 397 -15.21 -4.40 16.78
C LEU A 397 -15.64 -3.19 15.96
N ALA A 398 -16.72 -3.29 15.18
CA ALA A 398 -17.25 -2.17 14.39
C ALA A 398 -17.79 -0.98 15.21
N THR A 399 -17.81 -1.09 16.55
CA THR A 399 -18.21 -0.03 17.48
C THR A 399 -17.15 0.29 18.52
N LEU A 400 -16.02 -0.40 18.46
CA LEU A 400 -14.90 -0.19 19.38
C LEU A 400 -14.18 1.11 18.96
N PRO A 401 -13.84 2.02 19.90
CA PRO A 401 -13.01 3.18 19.60
C PRO A 401 -11.64 2.78 19.05
N SER A 402 -11.03 3.65 18.25
CA SER A 402 -9.69 3.43 17.68
C SER A 402 -8.57 3.47 18.73
N ASP A 403 -8.84 4.10 19.87
CA ASP A 403 -7.99 4.29 21.05
C ASP A 403 -8.52 3.53 22.28
N ALA A 404 -9.24 2.42 22.06
CA ALA A 404 -10.01 1.76 23.11
C ALA A 404 -9.19 1.29 24.31
N GLU A 405 -9.70 1.60 25.51
CA GLU A 405 -9.16 1.22 26.81
C GLU A 405 -9.73 -0.14 27.28
N GLU A 406 -9.25 -0.68 28.41
CA GLU A 406 -9.60 -2.05 28.82
C GLU A 406 -11.11 -2.28 28.99
N VAL A 407 -11.83 -1.28 29.52
CA VAL A 407 -13.28 -1.38 29.77
C VAL A 407 -14.11 -1.23 28.50
N ASP A 408 -13.59 -0.55 27.48
CA ASP A 408 -14.31 -0.30 26.22
C ASP A 408 -14.55 -1.60 25.45
N TYR A 409 -13.61 -2.53 25.51
CA TYR A 409 -13.76 -3.84 24.86
C TYR A 409 -14.93 -4.65 25.43
N ARG A 410 -15.06 -4.69 26.77
CA ARG A 410 -16.21 -5.30 27.46
C ARG A 410 -17.51 -4.65 27.00
N ASP A 411 -17.55 -3.32 26.99
CA ASP A 411 -18.76 -2.56 26.70
C ASP A 411 -19.20 -2.71 25.24
N ALA A 412 -18.26 -2.74 24.30
CA ALA A 412 -18.50 -3.02 22.89
C ALA A 412 -19.16 -4.41 22.70
N ILE A 413 -18.63 -5.47 23.35
CA ILE A 413 -19.20 -6.82 23.27
C ILE A 413 -20.62 -6.87 23.87
N LEU A 414 -20.83 -6.22 25.02
CA LEU A 414 -22.14 -6.18 25.67
C LEU A 414 -23.17 -5.38 24.87
N ALA A 415 -22.76 -4.25 24.27
CA ALA A 415 -23.58 -3.42 23.41
C ALA A 415 -23.95 -4.16 22.12
N ALA A 416 -22.99 -4.82 21.48
CA ALA A 416 -23.23 -5.65 20.31
C ALA A 416 -24.19 -6.80 20.62
N ASN A 417 -24.05 -7.46 21.78
CA ASN A 417 -24.97 -8.52 22.21
C ASN A 417 -26.41 -8.01 22.40
N LEU A 418 -26.56 -6.81 22.96
CA LEU A 418 -27.85 -6.15 23.08
C LEU A 418 -28.45 -5.85 21.70
N SER A 419 -27.64 -5.30 20.80
CA SER A 419 -28.06 -4.87 19.46
C SER A 419 -28.48 -6.04 18.56
N ILE A 420 -27.61 -7.05 18.38
CA ILE A 420 -27.81 -8.08 17.36
C ILE A 420 -28.44 -9.37 17.92
N ARG A 421 -28.32 -9.61 19.25
CA ARG A 421 -28.86 -10.80 19.92
C ARG A 421 -29.93 -10.48 20.96
N GLY A 422 -30.37 -9.22 21.07
CA GLY A 422 -31.41 -8.79 22.00
C GLY A 422 -31.04 -9.00 23.48
N GLY A 423 -29.74 -9.03 23.81
CA GLY A 423 -29.24 -9.25 25.17
C GLY A 423 -29.34 -10.71 25.64
N ALA A 424 -29.39 -11.67 24.71
CA ALA A 424 -29.41 -13.08 25.07
C ALA A 424 -28.17 -13.45 25.90
N GLN A 425 -28.41 -13.99 27.10
CA GLN A 425 -27.36 -14.35 28.07
C GLN A 425 -26.44 -13.18 28.51
N GLN A 426 -26.92 -11.93 28.41
CA GLN A 426 -26.16 -10.73 28.80
C GLN A 426 -25.46 -10.86 30.16
N ALA A 427 -26.20 -11.31 31.19
CA ALA A 427 -25.66 -11.43 32.54
C ALA A 427 -24.56 -12.50 32.67
N ALA A 428 -24.59 -13.54 31.84
CA ALA A 428 -23.56 -14.57 31.84
C ALA A 428 -22.30 -14.09 31.10
N ILE A 429 -22.45 -13.34 30.01
CA ILE A 429 -21.34 -12.69 29.30
C ILE A 429 -20.69 -11.64 30.20
N GLN A 430 -21.48 -10.79 30.87
CA GLN A 430 -20.97 -9.85 31.87
C GLN A 430 -20.17 -10.59 32.95
N ALA A 431 -20.69 -11.69 33.49
CA ALA A 431 -20.02 -12.41 34.57
C ALA A 431 -18.64 -12.98 34.16
N ILE A 432 -18.44 -13.29 32.87
CA ILE A 432 -17.13 -13.70 32.34
C ILE A 432 -16.16 -12.51 32.40
N PHE A 433 -16.56 -11.34 31.90
CA PHE A 433 -15.76 -10.12 31.98
C PHE A 433 -15.46 -9.72 33.43
N THR A 434 -16.46 -9.74 34.31
CA THR A 434 -16.30 -9.53 35.76
C THR A 434 -15.25 -10.48 36.36
N ALA A 435 -15.35 -11.78 36.05
CA ALA A 435 -14.41 -12.78 36.57
C ALA A 435 -12.97 -12.59 36.05
N ARG A 436 -12.83 -11.92 34.91
CA ARG A 436 -11.57 -11.59 34.24
C ARG A 436 -11.01 -10.21 34.64
N GLY A 437 -11.67 -9.50 35.55
CA GLY A 437 -11.21 -8.20 36.04
C GLY A 437 -11.60 -7.00 35.19
N PHE A 438 -12.50 -7.16 34.22
CA PHE A 438 -13.00 -6.08 33.37
C PHE A 438 -14.10 -5.24 34.03
N ASP A 439 -14.48 -5.52 35.27
CA ASP A 439 -15.39 -4.62 35.99
C ASP A 439 -14.64 -3.35 36.38
N ASP A 440 -15.34 -2.22 36.33
CA ASP A 440 -14.83 -0.99 36.93
C ASP A 440 -14.40 -1.33 38.36
N ILE A 441 -13.17 -1.00 38.74
CA ILE A 441 -12.70 -1.18 40.11
C ILE A 441 -13.78 -0.58 41.02
N ALA A 442 -14.53 -1.43 41.73
CA ALA A 442 -15.61 -0.99 42.58
C ALA A 442 -14.96 -0.28 43.77
N PHE A 443 -14.72 1.01 43.60
CA PHE A 443 -14.17 1.81 44.66
C PHE A 443 -15.17 1.81 45.83
N PRO A 444 -14.68 1.79 47.08
CA PRO A 444 -15.52 1.96 48.27
C PRO A 444 -16.47 3.16 48.08
N PRO A 445 -17.69 3.16 48.66
CA PRO A 445 -18.59 4.31 48.56
C PRO A 445 -18.00 5.61 49.12
N GLU A 446 -16.90 5.51 49.88
CA GLU A 446 -16.09 6.61 50.37
C GLU A 446 -15.14 7.20 49.30
N PHE A 447 -14.89 6.52 48.18
CA PHE A 447 -14.23 7.09 47.01
C PHE A 447 -15.20 7.93 46.22
N LEU A 448 -14.85 9.19 46.01
CA LEU A 448 -15.75 10.16 45.39
C LEU A 448 -15.28 10.62 43.99
N GLY A 449 -14.26 9.97 43.43
CA GLY A 449 -13.74 10.21 42.08
C GLY A 449 -12.32 10.75 42.04
N ILE A 450 -11.93 11.28 40.89
CA ILE A 450 -10.63 11.92 40.66
C ILE A 450 -10.75 13.44 40.86
N LEU A 451 -9.75 14.09 41.48
CA LEU A 451 -9.67 15.56 41.48
C LEU A 451 -8.95 16.01 40.21
N GLU A 452 -9.66 16.76 39.39
CA GLU A 452 -9.13 17.46 38.23
C GLU A 452 -8.48 18.78 38.67
N ASP A 453 -7.49 19.25 37.92
CA ASP A 453 -6.74 20.45 38.27
C ASP A 453 -7.65 21.69 38.34
N GLY A 454 -7.54 22.45 39.44
CA GLY A 454 -8.31 23.68 39.65
C GLY A 454 -9.81 23.47 39.92
N ILE A 455 -10.34 22.25 39.82
CA ILE A 455 -11.75 21.94 40.02
C ILE A 455 -12.00 21.45 41.46
N SER A 456 -12.75 22.23 42.22
CA SER A 456 -13.08 21.89 43.61
C SER A 456 -14.28 20.94 43.72
N GLN A 457 -14.13 19.89 44.53
CA GLN A 457 -15.21 18.96 44.88
C GLN A 457 -15.74 19.23 46.29
N ALA A 458 -17.05 19.17 46.46
CA ALA A 458 -17.74 19.48 47.71
C ALA A 458 -18.32 18.23 48.37
N GLY A 459 -18.30 18.17 49.70
CA GLY A 459 -18.93 17.05 50.40
C GLY A 459 -19.25 17.30 51.87
N LEU A 460 -19.85 16.27 52.47
CA LEU A 460 -20.14 16.20 53.89
C LEU A 460 -19.65 14.84 54.40
N ILE A 461 -18.78 14.87 55.39
CA ILE A 461 -18.28 13.68 56.09
C ILE A 461 -19.05 13.58 57.41
N PRO A 462 -19.77 12.48 57.68
CA PRO A 462 -20.35 12.23 58.99
C PRO A 462 -19.27 12.14 60.08
N ASP A 463 -19.65 12.42 61.33
CA ASP A 463 -18.79 12.23 62.52
C ASP A 463 -18.15 10.83 62.51
N ASP A 464 -16.82 10.76 62.70
CA ASP A 464 -15.99 9.53 62.61
C ASP A 464 -15.95 8.89 61.19
N GLY A 465 -16.23 9.68 60.15
CA GLY A 465 -16.23 9.26 58.75
C GLY A 465 -14.97 9.64 57.97
N TYR A 466 -14.81 9.05 56.79
CA TYR A 466 -13.79 9.44 55.81
C TYR A 466 -14.34 9.37 54.39
N VAL A 467 -13.68 10.11 53.51
CA VAL A 467 -13.84 10.04 52.06
C VAL A 467 -12.47 10.19 51.41
N PHE A 468 -12.32 9.76 50.16
CA PHE A 468 -11.07 9.93 49.45
C PHE A 468 -11.24 10.14 47.95
N TYR A 469 -10.23 10.74 47.35
CA TYR A 469 -10.16 11.07 45.93
C TYR A 469 -8.82 10.60 45.36
N GLY A 470 -8.81 10.24 44.07
CA GLY A 470 -7.57 9.97 43.33
C GLY A 470 -7.08 11.24 42.63
N VAL A 471 -5.77 11.37 42.44
CA VAL A 471 -5.15 12.44 41.65
C VAL A 471 -4.02 11.82 40.84
N ARG A 472 -3.99 12.04 39.52
CA ARG A 472 -2.93 11.53 38.64
C ARG A 472 -1.70 12.44 38.68
N GLU A 473 -0.57 11.93 38.24
CA GLU A 473 0.61 12.78 37.97
C GLU A 473 0.27 13.86 36.94
N PHE A 474 0.89 15.04 37.10
CA PHE A 474 0.84 16.12 36.12
C PHE A 474 2.27 16.32 35.59
N PRO A 475 2.58 15.79 34.40
CA PRO A 475 3.95 15.83 33.88
C PRO A 475 4.47 17.27 33.78
N GLY A 476 5.69 17.48 34.26
CA GLY A 476 6.34 18.80 34.26
C GLY A 476 5.90 19.78 35.36
N ALA A 477 4.94 19.44 36.23
CA ALA A 477 4.54 20.31 37.33
C ALA A 477 5.71 20.60 38.31
N THR A 478 5.81 21.85 38.79
CA THR A 478 6.82 22.24 39.79
C THR A 478 6.30 22.16 41.23
N ALA A 479 4.98 22.19 41.40
CA ALA A 479 4.28 21.93 42.64
C ALA A 479 2.85 21.46 42.39
N ILE A 480 2.28 20.70 43.32
CA ILE A 480 0.83 20.42 43.38
C ILE A 480 0.35 20.80 44.77
N GLN A 481 -0.66 21.67 44.85
CA GLN A 481 -1.28 22.08 46.10
C GLN A 481 -2.63 21.41 46.27
N PHE A 482 -2.75 20.56 47.28
CA PHE A 482 -4.02 20.07 47.78
C PHE A 482 -4.54 21.04 48.82
N GLN A 483 -5.79 21.49 48.69
CA GLN A 483 -6.38 22.42 49.63
C GLN A 483 -7.78 21.99 50.01
N THR A 484 -8.10 22.08 51.30
CA THR A 484 -9.45 21.92 51.82
C THR A 484 -9.96 23.23 52.39
N THR A 485 -11.27 23.47 52.29
CA THR A 485 -11.96 24.54 53.02
C THR A 485 -13.31 24.07 53.55
N GLY A 486 -13.84 24.65 54.63
CA GLY A 486 -15.18 24.32 55.09
C GLY A 486 -15.47 24.65 56.55
N VAL A 487 -16.30 23.82 57.18
CA VAL A 487 -16.70 23.93 58.58
C VAL A 487 -16.65 22.56 59.24
N GLY A 488 -15.91 22.45 60.35
CA GLY A 488 -15.70 21.20 61.08
C GLY A 488 -14.22 20.95 61.40
N ASP A 489 -13.93 19.73 61.84
CA ASP A 489 -12.59 19.23 62.14
C ASP A 489 -12.18 18.23 61.05
N LEU A 490 -11.30 18.65 60.13
CA LEU A 490 -10.90 17.82 59.00
C LEU A 490 -9.41 17.54 59.08
N VAL A 491 -9.03 16.31 58.73
CA VAL A 491 -7.67 15.88 58.47
C VAL A 491 -7.51 15.64 56.97
N LEU A 492 -6.53 16.30 56.36
CA LEU A 492 -6.09 16.10 54.99
C LEU A 492 -4.85 15.20 54.98
N SER A 493 -5.00 13.99 54.43
CA SER A 493 -3.89 13.10 54.11
C SER A 493 -3.67 13.06 52.60
N VAL A 494 -2.41 13.11 52.16
CA VAL A 494 -2.00 12.83 50.79
C VAL A 494 -1.05 11.65 50.83
N ILE A 495 -1.42 10.56 50.18
CA ILE A 495 -0.70 9.28 50.18
C ILE A 495 -0.19 9.02 48.77
N ASP A 496 1.06 8.61 48.65
CA ASP A 496 1.68 8.16 47.41
C ASP A 496 1.10 6.81 46.96
N LEU A 497 0.73 6.69 45.68
CA LEU A 497 0.26 5.40 45.15
C LEU A 497 1.42 4.42 44.91
N ASP A 498 2.63 4.92 44.65
CA ASP A 498 3.81 4.08 44.40
C ASP A 498 4.45 3.55 45.68
N ASP A 499 4.33 4.30 46.78
CA ASP A 499 4.73 3.86 48.12
C ASP A 499 3.73 4.34 49.18
N VAL A 500 2.77 3.50 49.54
CA VAL A 500 1.75 3.81 50.56
C VAL A 500 2.31 4.20 51.95
N ASN A 501 3.61 4.00 52.22
CA ASN A 501 4.26 4.49 53.44
C ASN A 501 4.73 5.95 53.33
N SER A 502 4.76 6.51 52.13
CA SER A 502 5.03 7.90 51.81
C SER A 502 3.71 8.68 51.84
N PHE A 503 3.49 9.42 52.94
CA PHE A 503 2.31 10.25 53.08
C PHE A 503 2.58 11.52 53.88
N ILE A 504 1.83 12.57 53.57
CA ILE A 504 1.73 13.78 54.39
C ILE A 504 0.36 13.80 55.04
N ASN A 505 0.33 14.07 56.34
CA ASN A 505 -0.87 14.21 57.12
C ASN A 505 -0.89 15.61 57.75
N VAL A 506 -1.94 16.38 57.49
CA VAL A 506 -2.18 17.68 58.10
C VAL A 506 -3.34 17.52 59.08
N ASP A 507 -3.08 17.90 60.33
CA ASP A 507 -4.04 17.77 61.42
C ASP A 507 -3.98 19.06 62.25
N ASN A 508 -4.70 20.07 61.80
CA ASN A 508 -4.77 21.39 62.44
C ASN A 508 -6.06 21.61 63.23
N ALA A 509 -6.87 20.55 63.41
CA ALA A 509 -8.20 20.59 64.02
C ALA A 509 -9.16 21.60 63.33
N ARG A 510 -9.09 21.72 61.99
CA ARG A 510 -9.83 22.72 61.20
C ARG A 510 -10.14 22.20 59.80
N ALA A 511 -11.32 22.50 59.29
CA ALA A 511 -11.72 22.21 57.91
C ALA A 511 -10.91 22.92 56.79
N ASN A 512 -9.96 23.80 57.14
CA ASN A 512 -9.13 24.51 56.16
C ASN A 512 -7.69 24.06 56.28
N GLU A 513 -7.27 23.17 55.41
CA GLU A 513 -5.93 22.60 55.39
C GLU A 513 -5.31 22.69 54.00
N SER A 514 -3.99 22.57 53.92
CA SER A 514 -3.31 22.53 52.62
C SER A 514 -2.01 21.74 52.70
N VAL A 515 -1.75 20.95 51.68
CA VAL A 515 -0.49 20.25 51.43
C VAL A 515 0.04 20.73 50.10
N THR A 516 1.34 21.00 50.01
CA THR A 516 2.00 21.27 48.73
C THR A 516 3.09 20.24 48.51
N LEU A 517 2.97 19.47 47.44
CA LEU A 517 4.00 18.57 46.96
C LEU A 517 4.94 19.31 46.01
N THR A 518 6.22 18.97 46.06
CA THR A 518 7.29 19.48 45.20
C THR A 518 8.24 18.31 44.88
N PRO A 519 9.22 18.47 43.97
CA PRO A 519 10.22 17.42 43.73
C PRO A 519 11.07 17.07 44.97
N PHE A 520 10.99 17.87 46.04
CA PHE A 520 11.76 17.70 47.27
C PHE A 520 10.91 17.30 48.49
N THR A 521 9.61 17.07 48.32
CA THR A 521 8.73 16.55 49.40
C THR A 521 8.70 15.02 49.38
N ASN A 522 8.11 14.42 50.42
CA ASN A 522 7.83 12.99 50.48
C ASN A 522 6.39 12.80 51.01
N PRO A 523 5.39 12.53 50.15
CA PRO A 523 5.48 12.18 48.73
C PRO A 523 6.07 13.29 47.83
N SER A 524 6.74 12.87 46.76
CA SER A 524 7.35 13.76 45.76
C SER A 524 6.43 13.90 44.54
N LEU A 525 6.78 14.78 43.59
CA LEU A 525 6.02 14.93 42.34
C LEU A 525 6.25 13.82 41.31
N GLY A 526 7.31 13.02 41.42
CA GLY A 526 7.63 11.96 40.44
C GLY A 526 6.98 10.63 40.78
N SER A 527 5.76 10.65 41.30
CA SER A 527 4.95 9.46 41.57
C SER A 527 3.83 9.37 40.56
N THR A 528 3.40 8.16 40.18
CA THR A 528 2.33 7.92 39.19
C THR A 528 0.97 8.53 39.59
N GLY A 529 0.77 8.81 40.87
CA GLY A 529 -0.38 9.54 41.39
C GLY A 529 -0.47 9.53 42.91
N TRP A 530 -1.51 10.17 43.44
CA TRP A 530 -1.76 10.32 44.88
C TRP A 530 -3.21 10.01 45.25
N LEU A 531 -3.38 9.47 46.46
CA LEU A 531 -4.67 9.34 47.13
C LEU A 531 -4.83 10.47 48.15
N VAL A 532 -5.88 11.28 47.98
CA VAL A 532 -6.25 12.34 48.93
C VAL A 532 -7.33 11.81 49.85
N VAL A 533 -7.00 11.59 51.13
CA VAL A 533 -7.95 11.10 52.15
C VAL A 533 -8.34 12.25 53.07
N LEU A 534 -9.64 12.43 53.22
CA LEU A 534 -10.26 13.40 54.12
C LEU A 534 -10.95 12.65 55.24
N PHE A 535 -10.60 12.94 56.49
CA PHE A 535 -11.15 12.27 57.67
C PHE A 535 -11.67 13.27 58.69
N ASP A 536 -12.79 12.95 59.33
CA ASP A 536 -13.43 13.73 60.40
C ASP A 536 -13.18 13.05 61.75
N TYR A 537 -12.50 13.73 62.69
CA TYR A 537 -12.27 13.15 64.03
C TYR A 537 -13.59 13.08 64.82
N PRO A 538 -13.75 12.08 65.71
CA PRO A 538 -14.97 11.92 66.49
C PRO A 538 -15.13 13.05 67.52
N ASP A 539 -15.89 14.08 67.14
CA ASP A 539 -16.20 15.27 67.94
C ASP A 539 -17.72 15.46 68.18
N GLY A 540 -18.54 14.62 67.54
CA GLY A 540 -20.00 14.62 67.64
C GLY A 540 -20.69 15.48 66.57
N SER A 541 -19.97 16.02 65.60
CA SER A 541 -20.47 16.86 64.52
C SER A 541 -19.98 16.33 63.17
N ALA A 542 -20.74 16.58 62.10
CA ALA A 542 -20.29 16.26 60.74
C ALA A 542 -19.47 17.43 60.17
N THR A 543 -18.43 17.12 59.41
CA THR A 543 -17.58 18.09 58.72
C THR A 543 -18.03 18.32 57.27
N SER A 544 -18.25 19.59 56.91
CA SER A 544 -18.46 19.99 55.51
C SER A 544 -17.15 20.47 54.91
N TYR A 545 -16.86 20.07 53.67
CA TYR A 545 -15.60 20.42 53.01
C TYR A 545 -15.81 20.79 51.52
N GLN A 546 -14.84 21.51 51.00
CA GLN A 546 -14.46 21.64 49.60
C GLN A 546 -13.01 21.19 49.50
N VAL A 547 -12.65 20.38 48.51
CA VAL A 547 -11.28 19.95 48.26
C VAL A 547 -10.90 20.24 46.81
N SER A 548 -9.68 20.70 46.58
CA SER A 548 -9.13 20.90 45.24
C SER A 548 -7.67 20.46 45.20
N ALA A 549 -7.24 20.00 44.03
CA ALA A 549 -5.84 19.93 43.66
C ALA A 549 -5.57 21.09 42.69
N THR A 550 -4.50 21.85 42.91
CA THR A 550 -4.07 22.94 42.02
C THR A 550 -2.62 22.74 41.66
N THR A 551 -2.32 22.55 40.39
CA THR A 551 -0.95 22.42 39.91
C THR A 551 -0.29 23.79 39.80
N THR A 552 1.04 23.82 39.87
CA THR A 552 1.86 24.97 39.53
C THR A 552 2.80 24.56 38.42
N LEU A 553 2.45 24.93 37.20
CA LEU A 553 3.28 24.73 36.03
C LEU A 553 4.54 25.63 36.08
N PRO A 554 5.65 25.19 35.45
CA PRO A 554 6.77 26.06 35.15
C PRO A 554 6.33 27.31 34.37
N ALA A 555 7.17 28.34 34.38
CA ALA A 555 6.95 29.46 33.47
C ALA A 555 7.04 28.97 32.00
N PRO A 556 6.26 29.54 31.06
CA PRO A 556 6.34 29.21 29.64
C PRO A 556 7.79 29.22 29.16
N GLN A 557 8.20 28.12 28.54
CA GLN A 557 9.54 27.94 28.00
C GLN A 557 9.63 28.48 26.57
N ILE A 558 8.52 28.41 25.83
CA ILE A 558 8.38 28.99 24.50
C ILE A 558 7.27 30.05 24.53
N VAL A 559 7.45 31.10 23.72
CA VAL A 559 6.48 32.19 23.57
C VAL A 559 6.21 32.39 22.08
N ALA A 560 4.95 32.49 21.70
CA ALA A 560 4.56 32.73 20.32
C ALA A 560 5.17 34.05 19.78
N GLY A 561 5.79 33.98 18.60
CA GLY A 561 6.53 35.09 17.99
C GLY A 561 7.87 35.41 18.68
N GLY A 562 8.33 34.54 19.59
CA GLY A 562 9.64 34.60 20.24
C GLY A 562 10.77 34.04 19.37
N PRO A 563 12.04 34.13 19.85
CA PRO A 563 13.15 33.43 19.21
C PRO A 563 12.97 31.90 19.32
N ALA A 564 13.60 31.16 18.41
CA ALA A 564 13.65 29.70 18.50
C ALA A 564 14.32 29.24 19.81
N VAL A 565 13.82 28.15 20.38
CA VAL A 565 14.26 27.57 21.64
C VAL A 565 14.98 26.26 21.35
N PRO A 566 16.26 26.10 21.73
CA PRO A 566 16.99 24.87 21.50
C PRO A 566 16.60 23.78 22.52
N GLY A 567 16.53 22.53 22.06
CA GLY A 567 16.30 21.33 22.88
C GLY A 567 17.22 20.17 22.48
N HIS A 568 17.17 19.08 23.24
CA HIS A 568 18.02 17.92 23.01
C HIS A 568 17.46 16.65 23.65
N LEU A 569 17.11 15.67 22.82
CA LEU A 569 16.83 14.31 23.26
C LEU A 569 18.15 13.56 23.42
N ALA A 570 18.43 13.09 24.63
CA ALA A 570 19.64 12.43 25.06
C ALA A 570 19.54 10.89 25.01
N GLU A 571 18.32 10.32 25.04
CA GLU A 571 18.09 8.88 24.93
C GLU A 571 16.85 8.52 24.09
N PRO A 572 16.81 7.33 23.45
CA PRO A 572 15.66 6.90 22.67
C PRO A 572 14.41 6.74 23.55
N GLY A 573 13.28 7.29 23.11
CA GLY A 573 12.04 7.33 23.89
C GLY A 573 11.95 8.49 24.88
N GLU A 574 12.96 9.37 24.95
CA GLU A 574 12.85 10.64 25.68
C GLU A 574 11.85 11.58 24.98
N ILE A 575 11.08 12.30 25.78
CA ILE A 575 10.10 13.28 25.32
C ILE A 575 10.45 14.61 25.99
N ASP A 576 10.79 15.62 25.19
CA ASP A 576 10.96 16.98 25.67
C ASP A 576 9.61 17.70 25.63
N MET A 577 9.16 18.20 26.79
CA MET A 577 7.92 18.96 26.93
C MET A 577 8.22 20.44 27.10
N LEU A 578 7.75 21.26 26.17
CA LEU A 578 8.01 22.70 26.17
C LEU A 578 6.70 23.49 26.30
N LEU A 579 6.51 24.11 27.46
CA LEU A 579 5.28 24.82 27.79
C LEU A 579 5.16 26.18 27.09
N PHE A 580 3.95 26.50 26.64
CA PHE A 580 3.55 27.82 26.16
C PHE A 580 2.15 28.18 26.68
N GLN A 581 1.73 29.43 26.44
CA GLN A 581 0.43 29.94 26.88
C GLN A 581 -0.26 30.70 25.75
N THR A 582 -1.55 30.45 25.59
CA THR A 582 -2.43 31.24 24.74
C THR A 582 -3.14 32.30 25.56
N THR A 583 -3.58 33.37 24.90
CA THR A 583 -4.29 34.48 25.57
C THR A 583 -5.64 34.79 24.95
N GLN A 584 -5.93 34.23 23.78
CA GLN A 584 -7.20 34.36 23.08
C GLN A 584 -7.88 32.98 22.91
N PRO A 585 -9.21 32.93 22.87
CA PRO A 585 -9.92 31.71 22.48
C PRO A 585 -9.78 31.48 20.97
N ASN A 586 -9.76 30.22 20.54
CA ASN A 586 -9.56 29.81 19.15
C ASN A 586 -8.26 30.38 18.54
N GLU A 587 -7.22 30.47 19.35
CA GLU A 587 -5.89 30.88 18.89
C GLU A 587 -5.28 29.72 18.11
N VAL A 588 -4.78 29.98 16.89
CA VAL A 588 -4.06 28.97 16.12
C VAL A 588 -2.58 29.16 16.38
N VAL A 589 -1.91 28.08 16.73
CA VAL A 589 -0.46 28.07 16.92
C VAL A 589 0.19 27.18 15.89
N ARG A 590 1.29 27.69 15.34
CA ARG A 590 2.16 26.97 14.41
C ARG A 590 3.45 26.59 15.13
N VAL A 591 3.89 25.36 14.95
CA VAL A 591 5.08 24.80 15.58
C VAL A 591 6.05 24.37 14.50
N GLU A 592 7.22 25.00 14.45
CA GLU A 592 8.33 24.59 13.59
C GLU A 592 9.39 23.89 14.44
N VAL A 593 9.81 22.69 14.08
CA VAL A 593 10.94 21.99 14.70
C VAL A 593 12.01 21.72 13.65
N GLU A 594 13.20 22.27 13.88
CA GLU A 594 14.38 22.08 13.01
C GLU A 594 15.41 21.20 13.73
N ALA A 595 15.73 20.05 13.17
CA ALA A 595 16.82 19.20 13.60
C ALA A 595 18.17 19.86 13.26
N LEU A 596 18.98 20.02 14.28
CA LEU A 596 20.35 20.52 14.15
C LEU A 596 21.38 19.37 14.02
N SER A 597 20.96 18.15 14.36
CA SER A 597 21.80 16.95 14.32
C SER A 597 21.54 16.14 13.05
N PRO A 598 22.57 15.82 12.24
CA PRO A 598 22.36 15.05 11.02
C PRO A 598 21.76 13.66 11.28
N GLY A 599 20.62 13.38 10.66
CA GLY A 599 19.90 12.10 10.78
C GLY A 599 19.02 11.98 12.02
N PHE A 600 18.87 13.06 12.81
CA PHE A 600 17.83 13.15 13.83
C PHE A 600 16.49 13.50 13.17
N ASP A 601 15.44 12.79 13.57
CA ASP A 601 14.12 12.86 12.96
C ASP A 601 13.06 13.08 14.06
N PRO A 602 12.80 14.35 14.45
CA PRO A 602 11.85 14.68 15.49
C PRO A 602 10.39 14.61 15.01
N VAL A 603 9.49 14.28 15.92
CA VAL A 603 8.05 14.44 15.78
C VAL A 603 7.60 15.51 16.76
N ALA A 604 6.78 16.45 16.31
CA ALA A 604 6.20 17.50 17.13
C ALA A 604 4.72 17.21 17.41
N ILE A 605 4.26 17.44 18.64
CA ILE A 605 2.84 17.30 19.01
C ILE A 605 2.44 18.46 19.90
N VAL A 606 1.35 19.15 19.59
CA VAL A 606 0.70 20.13 20.47
C VAL A 606 -0.33 19.42 21.32
N VAL A 607 -0.18 19.48 22.64
CA VAL A 607 -1.06 18.81 23.62
C VAL A 607 -1.52 19.78 24.70
N ASP A 608 -2.62 19.43 25.37
CA ASP A 608 -2.97 20.01 26.67
C ASP A 608 -1.97 19.58 27.75
N THR A 609 -1.97 20.29 28.89
CA THR A 609 -0.99 20.03 29.96
C THR A 609 -1.26 18.78 30.79
N ASP A 610 -2.44 18.18 30.64
CA ASP A 610 -2.87 16.92 31.24
C ASP A 610 -2.85 15.73 30.26
N PHE A 611 -2.39 15.95 29.03
CA PHE A 611 -2.15 14.93 28.00
C PHE A 611 -3.41 14.16 27.61
N THR A 612 -4.57 14.79 27.70
CA THR A 612 -5.85 14.18 27.34
C THR A 612 -6.27 14.49 25.91
N GLU A 613 -5.71 15.55 25.32
CA GLU A 613 -6.06 16.01 23.99
C GLU A 613 -4.82 16.46 23.21
N ALA A 614 -4.64 15.92 22.00
CA ALA A 614 -3.69 16.42 21.02
C ALA A 614 -4.40 17.33 20.02
N PHE A 615 -3.86 18.54 19.82
CA PHE A 615 -4.44 19.57 18.95
C PHE A 615 -3.76 19.65 17.57
N GLY A 616 -2.62 18.98 17.41
CA GLY A 616 -1.88 18.85 16.17
C GLY A 616 -0.65 17.99 16.39
N ALA A 617 -0.28 17.20 15.40
CA ALA A 617 0.94 16.40 15.39
C ALA A 617 1.51 16.45 13.98
N ASP A 618 2.83 16.47 13.87
CA ASP A 618 3.48 16.39 12.58
C ASP A 618 4.88 15.74 12.68
N ASP A 619 5.22 14.99 11.64
CA ASP A 619 6.47 14.28 11.42
C ASP A 619 7.10 14.62 10.05
N ASP A 620 6.74 15.76 9.46
CA ASP A 620 6.99 16.03 8.05
C ASP A 620 8.47 16.02 7.64
N SER A 621 8.72 15.26 6.57
CA SER A 621 10.03 15.06 5.92
C SER A 621 10.20 15.95 4.67
N GLY A 622 9.48 17.08 4.63
CA GLY A 622 9.58 18.08 3.57
C GLY A 622 10.92 18.84 3.58
N PRO A 623 11.30 19.49 2.47
CA PRO A 623 12.54 20.25 2.42
C PRO A 623 12.46 21.54 3.23
N GLY A 624 12.91 21.54 4.49
CA GLY A 624 13.22 22.77 5.23
C GLY A 624 13.05 22.76 6.75
N THR A 625 12.26 21.83 7.29
CA THR A 625 12.15 21.51 8.74
C THR A 625 11.96 20.01 8.88
N ASP A 626 12.29 19.45 10.04
CA ASP A 626 12.16 18.01 10.29
C ASP A 626 10.84 17.66 11.03
N ALA A 627 10.07 18.67 11.47
CA ALA A 627 8.63 18.60 11.73
C ALA A 627 7.99 20.00 11.71
N LEU A 628 6.79 20.14 11.14
CA LEU A 628 6.03 21.37 10.99
C LEU A 628 4.52 21.18 11.22
N ILE A 629 4.02 21.64 12.38
CA ILE A 629 2.57 21.77 12.58
C ILE A 629 2.14 23.14 12.02
N GLN A 630 1.48 23.12 10.85
CA GLN A 630 1.01 24.33 10.15
C GLN A 630 0.00 25.14 10.96
N GLY A 631 -0.92 24.49 11.68
CA GLY A 631 -1.83 25.17 12.60
C GLY A 631 -2.61 24.26 13.54
N ALA A 632 -2.28 24.30 14.83
CA ALA A 632 -3.07 23.69 15.90
C ALA A 632 -4.09 24.69 16.45
N LEU A 633 -5.38 24.40 16.31
CA LEU A 633 -6.47 25.23 16.84
C LEU A 633 -6.67 24.99 18.34
N LEU A 634 -6.41 26.02 19.16
CA LEU A 634 -6.52 25.94 20.61
C LEU A 634 -7.82 26.62 21.07
N PRO A 635 -8.81 25.86 21.59
CA PRO A 635 -10.17 26.35 21.79
C PRO A 635 -10.28 27.37 22.93
N THR A 636 -9.39 27.32 23.91
CA THR A 636 -9.46 28.13 25.13
C THR A 636 -8.14 28.83 25.45
N PRO A 637 -8.17 30.04 26.03
CA PRO A 637 -6.96 30.65 26.60
C PRO A 637 -6.48 29.82 27.79
N ASP A 638 -5.39 29.07 27.61
CA ASP A 638 -4.81 28.21 28.65
C ASP A 638 -3.31 27.97 28.44
N SER A 639 -2.71 27.14 29.30
CA SER A 639 -1.36 26.60 29.13
C SER A 639 -1.43 25.32 28.30
N TYR A 640 -0.51 25.20 27.35
CA TYR A 640 -0.38 24.07 26.45
C TYR A 640 1.09 23.67 26.37
N ALA A 641 1.38 22.52 25.77
CA ALA A 641 2.75 22.05 25.59
C ALA A 641 3.01 21.61 24.16
N VAL A 642 4.24 21.82 23.71
CA VAL A 642 4.79 21.14 22.54
C VAL A 642 5.59 19.96 23.06
N ALA A 643 5.15 18.74 22.77
CA ALA A 643 5.89 17.51 22.97
C ALA A 643 6.79 17.27 21.75
N ILE A 644 8.07 17.01 22.00
CA ILE A 644 9.03 16.65 20.95
C ILE A 644 9.58 15.29 21.27
N VAL A 645 9.41 14.36 20.34
CA VAL A 645 9.80 12.96 20.45
C VAL A 645 10.58 12.54 19.21
N ALA A 646 11.18 11.35 19.23
CA ALA A 646 11.76 10.76 18.03
C ALA A 646 11.38 9.28 17.97
N LEU A 647 10.38 8.96 17.13
CA LEU A 647 9.78 7.63 17.02
C LEU A 647 10.67 6.63 16.26
N SER A 648 11.72 7.11 15.60
CA SER A 648 12.63 6.34 14.75
C SER A 648 13.54 5.34 15.49
N ALA A 649 13.39 5.20 16.82
CA ALA A 649 14.18 4.32 17.68
C ALA A 649 14.10 2.82 17.31
N ASP A 650 12.99 2.38 16.72
CA ASP A 650 12.79 0.98 16.31
C ASP A 650 13.52 0.63 14.99
N VAL A 651 13.75 1.64 14.13
CA VAL A 651 14.37 1.45 12.81
C VAL A 651 15.86 1.84 12.81
N ASP A 652 16.23 2.95 13.46
CA ASP A 652 17.61 3.36 13.69
C ASP A 652 17.77 4.07 15.05
N PRO A 653 18.36 3.43 16.06
CA PRO A 653 18.62 4.05 17.36
C PRO A 653 19.50 5.31 17.30
N ALA A 654 20.23 5.53 16.20
CA ALA A 654 21.00 6.76 15.99
C ALA A 654 20.13 7.96 15.57
N ALA A 655 18.94 7.73 15.02
CA ALA A 655 17.98 8.76 14.62
C ALA A 655 17.10 9.27 15.77
N ALA A 656 17.06 8.54 16.90
CA ALA A 656 16.27 8.88 18.07
C ALA A 656 16.95 9.86 19.05
N ILE A 657 18.21 10.26 18.79
CA ILE A 657 19.00 11.12 19.69
C ILE A 657 19.54 12.28 18.88
N GLY A 658 19.20 13.51 19.28
CA GLY A 658 19.63 14.68 18.52
C GLY A 658 19.25 16.00 19.18
N SER A 659 19.86 17.06 18.68
CA SER A 659 19.54 18.43 19.06
C SER A 659 18.62 19.07 18.04
N TYR A 660 17.70 19.90 18.50
CA TYR A 660 16.74 20.61 17.64
C TYR A 660 16.54 22.06 18.13
N GLU A 661 15.90 22.88 17.31
CA GLU A 661 15.36 24.18 17.67
C GLU A 661 13.87 24.21 17.36
N VAL A 662 13.04 24.66 18.32
CA VAL A 662 11.60 24.82 18.13
C VAL A 662 11.21 26.29 18.09
N ARG A 663 10.34 26.65 17.16
CA ARG A 663 9.72 27.97 17.09
C ARG A 663 8.20 27.85 17.16
N LEU A 664 7.60 28.72 17.97
CA LEU A 664 6.15 28.87 18.07
C LEU A 664 5.74 30.19 17.45
N LEU A 665 4.77 30.13 16.54
CA LEU A 665 4.12 31.29 15.93
C LEU A 665 2.63 31.25 16.28
N SER A 666 2.01 32.41 16.38
CA SER A 666 0.57 32.53 16.62
C SER A 666 -0.04 33.41 15.54
N CYS A 667 -1.20 33.01 15.03
CA CYS A 667 -1.93 33.77 14.05
C CYS A 667 -3.43 33.85 14.44
N ASP A 668 -4.16 34.79 13.83
CA ASP A 668 -5.60 34.99 14.09
C ASP A 668 -6.43 34.34 13.00
N ASN A 669 -6.97 33.15 13.28
CA ASN A 669 -7.78 32.37 12.33
C ASN A 669 -9.26 32.81 12.24
N SER A 670 -9.58 34.02 12.71
CA SER A 670 -10.98 34.46 12.80
C SER A 670 -11.53 35.10 11.53
N GLN A 671 -10.68 35.52 10.57
CA GLN A 671 -11.08 36.17 9.32
C GLN A 671 -10.01 36.02 8.22
N GLY A 672 -10.37 35.45 7.06
CA GLY A 672 -9.48 35.33 5.90
C GLY A 672 -10.10 34.53 4.76
N THR A 673 -9.38 34.41 3.66
CA THR A 673 -9.58 33.33 2.68
C THR A 673 -8.96 32.07 3.28
N ASN A 674 -9.48 30.90 2.92
CA ASN A 674 -8.90 29.59 3.19
C ASN A 674 -9.01 28.90 1.82
N THR A 675 -7.88 28.75 1.15
CA THR A 675 -7.82 28.45 -0.28
C THR A 675 -8.00 26.95 -0.54
N ASP A 676 -7.49 26.12 0.35
CA ASP A 676 -7.50 24.66 0.34
C ASP A 676 -8.72 23.98 1.03
N GLY A 677 -9.32 24.61 2.03
CA GLY A 677 -10.44 24.03 2.80
C GLY A 677 -10.10 23.41 4.14
N ASP A 678 -8.85 23.43 4.61
CA ASP A 678 -8.37 22.73 5.82
C ASP A 678 -8.82 23.37 7.17
N ALA A 679 -9.48 24.54 7.09
CA ALA A 679 -9.93 25.38 8.19
C ALA A 679 -8.88 26.32 8.81
N LEU A 680 -7.70 26.46 8.20
CA LEU A 680 -6.75 27.55 8.42
C LEU A 680 -6.93 28.62 7.34
N VAL A 681 -7.02 29.89 7.75
CA VAL A 681 -7.00 30.97 6.75
C VAL A 681 -5.61 31.12 6.17
N ASP A 682 -5.49 31.56 4.92
CA ASP A 682 -4.22 31.77 4.21
C ASP A 682 -3.19 32.57 5.06
N ALA A 683 -3.64 33.57 5.83
CA ALA A 683 -2.75 34.36 6.69
C ALA A 683 -2.19 33.61 7.92
N CYS A 684 -2.69 32.41 8.16
CA CYS A 684 -2.38 31.46 9.23
C CYS A 684 -1.78 30.16 8.70
N ASP A 685 -1.75 30.01 7.38
CA ASP A 685 -1.20 28.90 6.67
C ASP A 685 0.16 29.30 6.09
N ASP A 686 1.02 28.33 5.84
CA ASP A 686 2.31 28.53 5.17
C ASP A 686 2.38 27.73 3.86
N ASP A 687 1.30 27.03 3.52
CA ASP A 687 1.03 26.27 2.30
C ASP A 687 -0.47 26.47 1.96
N ASP A 688 -0.82 27.66 1.47
CA ASP A 688 -2.22 28.13 1.36
C ASP A 688 -3.12 27.22 0.48
N ASP A 689 -2.55 26.42 -0.41
CA ASP A 689 -3.27 25.52 -1.31
C ASP A 689 -3.00 24.02 -1.09
N ASP A 690 -2.20 23.69 -0.07
CA ASP A 690 -1.97 22.35 0.47
C ASP A 690 -1.33 21.40 -0.56
N ASP A 691 -0.46 21.97 -1.42
CA ASP A 691 0.25 21.22 -2.45
C ASP A 691 1.58 20.64 -1.96
N GLY A 692 1.99 20.93 -0.73
CA GLY A 692 3.21 20.43 -0.11
C GLY A 692 4.43 21.32 -0.35
N PHE A 693 4.25 22.50 -0.93
CA PHE A 693 5.30 23.50 -1.12
C PHE A 693 4.96 24.82 -0.41
N ARG A 694 5.90 25.33 0.40
CA ARG A 694 5.61 26.52 1.21
C ARG A 694 5.45 27.78 0.36
N ASP A 695 4.49 28.64 0.69
CA ASP A 695 4.21 29.93 0.06
C ASP A 695 5.44 30.79 -0.24
N ALA A 696 6.42 30.77 0.67
CA ALA A 696 7.62 31.59 0.56
C ALA A 696 8.59 31.11 -0.53
N LEU A 697 8.48 29.85 -0.91
CA LEU A 697 9.30 29.16 -1.91
C LEU A 697 8.49 28.85 -3.17
N ASP A 698 7.17 28.74 -3.03
CA ASP A 698 6.20 28.47 -4.07
C ASP A 698 6.10 29.63 -5.08
N SER A 699 6.09 29.28 -6.36
CA SER A 699 5.90 30.21 -7.45
C SER A 699 4.45 30.69 -7.63
N ASP A 700 3.47 29.88 -7.25
CA ASP A 700 2.04 30.15 -7.29
C ASP A 700 1.31 29.62 -6.01
N PRO A 701 1.50 30.28 -4.85
CA PRO A 701 1.00 29.86 -3.52
C PRO A 701 -0.53 29.71 -3.33
N LEU A 702 -1.34 29.71 -4.38
CA LEU A 702 -2.80 29.65 -4.29
C LEU A 702 -3.39 28.77 -5.41
N ASP A 703 -2.55 28.06 -6.15
CA ASP A 703 -2.89 27.14 -7.22
C ASP A 703 -2.12 25.82 -7.03
N PRO A 704 -2.76 24.77 -6.49
CA PRO A 704 -2.06 23.53 -6.09
C PRO A 704 -1.56 22.70 -7.29
N GLY A 705 -1.72 23.22 -8.50
CA GLY A 705 -1.18 22.67 -9.73
C GLY A 705 0.15 23.28 -10.15
N LEU A 706 0.72 24.22 -9.39
CA LEU A 706 1.89 25.02 -9.75
C LEU A 706 2.71 25.41 -8.52
N CYS A 707 3.88 24.82 -8.33
CA CYS A 707 4.77 25.14 -7.22
C CYS A 707 6.20 25.48 -7.64
N ALA A 708 6.93 24.51 -8.18
CA ALA A 708 8.34 24.60 -8.49
C ALA A 708 8.76 23.49 -9.46
N ASP A 709 9.95 23.65 -10.04
CA ASP A 709 10.64 22.64 -10.85
C ASP A 709 11.96 22.30 -10.11
N VAL A 710 11.85 21.49 -9.06
CA VAL A 710 12.95 21.20 -8.12
C VAL A 710 13.97 20.28 -8.76
N ASP A 711 13.52 19.29 -9.53
CA ASP A 711 14.38 18.30 -10.19
C ASP A 711 14.97 18.78 -11.53
N ARG A 712 14.39 19.86 -12.10
CA ARG A 712 14.84 20.58 -13.30
C ARG A 712 14.65 19.81 -14.58
N ASP A 713 13.57 19.06 -14.65
CA ASP A 713 13.20 18.30 -15.81
C ASP A 713 12.35 19.13 -16.80
N GLY A 714 11.84 20.29 -16.37
CA GLY A 714 11.11 21.25 -17.19
C GLY A 714 9.59 21.24 -16.99
N CYS A 715 9.06 20.36 -16.13
CA CYS A 715 7.70 20.39 -15.63
C CYS A 715 7.61 21.01 -14.24
N ASP A 716 6.37 21.20 -13.78
CA ASP A 716 6.10 21.78 -12.47
C ASP A 716 5.67 20.66 -11.53
N ASP A 717 6.46 20.43 -10.47
CA ASP A 717 6.39 19.33 -9.51
C ASP A 717 4.99 19.15 -8.91
N CYS A 718 4.16 20.19 -8.91
CA CYS A 718 2.80 20.17 -8.35
C CYS A 718 1.70 19.99 -9.39
N THR A 719 2.01 19.76 -10.67
CA THR A 719 0.99 19.54 -11.73
C THR A 719 -0.02 18.43 -11.39
N SER A 720 0.35 17.48 -10.52
CA SER A 720 -0.52 16.41 -10.03
C SER A 720 -1.59 16.87 -9.01
N GLY A 721 -1.48 18.10 -8.50
CA GLY A 721 -2.27 18.65 -7.39
C GLY A 721 -1.55 18.61 -6.03
N THR A 722 -0.33 18.06 -6.00
CA THR A 722 0.56 17.92 -4.84
C THR A 722 2.00 17.74 -5.34
N LEU A 723 2.99 18.05 -4.52
CA LEU A 723 4.42 17.91 -4.78
C LEU A 723 4.78 16.46 -5.08
N ASP A 724 5.00 16.16 -6.35
CA ASP A 724 5.49 14.87 -6.82
C ASP A 724 6.46 15.07 -8.01
N PRO A 725 7.77 15.26 -7.74
CA PRO A 725 8.79 15.44 -8.78
C PRO A 725 8.98 14.25 -9.72
N PHE A 726 8.19 13.18 -9.60
CA PHE A 726 8.23 12.04 -10.51
C PHE A 726 6.90 11.82 -11.25
N ALA A 727 5.90 12.67 -11.01
CA ALA A 727 4.58 12.61 -11.63
C ALA A 727 4.01 14.02 -11.88
N ASP A 728 4.86 14.91 -12.35
CA ASP A 728 4.68 16.35 -12.47
C ASP A 728 4.40 16.82 -13.90
N GLY A 729 4.29 15.89 -14.84
CA GLY A 729 3.83 16.20 -16.18
C GLY A 729 3.88 15.02 -17.14
N PRO A 730 3.64 15.28 -18.43
CA PRO A 730 3.81 14.29 -19.49
C PRO A 730 5.29 13.91 -19.64
N ASP A 731 5.57 12.63 -19.45
CA ASP A 731 6.86 11.98 -19.73
C ASP A 731 6.55 10.76 -20.61
N GLN A 732 6.58 10.96 -21.93
CA GLN A 732 6.05 10.03 -22.92
C GLN A 732 6.96 8.79 -23.10
N ASP A 733 8.26 8.88 -22.80
CA ASP A 733 9.20 7.77 -22.88
C ASP A 733 9.55 7.13 -21.51
N ALA A 734 9.17 7.80 -20.42
CA ALA A 734 9.38 7.43 -19.03
C ALA A 734 10.86 7.42 -18.59
N ASP A 735 11.70 8.30 -19.15
CA ASP A 735 13.11 8.42 -18.78
C ASP A 735 13.39 9.36 -17.58
N GLY A 736 12.35 10.05 -17.11
CA GLY A 736 12.40 11.00 -16.01
C GLY A 736 12.76 12.42 -16.44
N LEU A 737 12.60 12.75 -17.73
CA LEU A 737 12.50 14.11 -18.22
C LEU A 737 11.10 14.35 -18.77
N CYS A 738 10.50 15.46 -18.37
CA CYS A 738 9.22 15.87 -18.94
C CYS A 738 9.34 16.25 -20.43
N ASP A 739 8.32 15.95 -21.23
CA ASP A 739 8.25 16.24 -22.69
C ASP A 739 8.68 17.71 -23.04
N PRO A 740 8.34 18.76 -22.27
CA PRO A 740 8.80 20.12 -22.59
C PRO A 740 10.32 20.34 -22.45
N GLY A 741 11.00 19.50 -21.67
CA GLY A 741 12.44 19.53 -21.37
C GLY A 741 13.26 18.45 -22.06
N ASP A 742 12.59 17.43 -22.61
CA ASP A 742 13.19 16.40 -23.45
C ASP A 742 13.38 16.88 -24.91
N ALA A 743 14.28 16.24 -25.65
CA ALA A 743 14.61 16.54 -27.04
C ALA A 743 14.24 15.40 -28.00
N ASP A 744 13.71 14.31 -27.46
CA ASP A 744 13.29 13.08 -28.14
C ASP A 744 12.19 12.42 -27.29
N ASP A 745 10.99 13.03 -27.27
CA ASP A 745 9.93 12.73 -26.28
C ASP A 745 9.40 11.28 -26.35
N ASP A 746 9.75 10.50 -27.38
CA ASP A 746 9.41 9.08 -27.48
C ASP A 746 10.61 8.13 -27.61
N ASN A 747 11.83 8.69 -27.62
CA ASN A 747 13.13 8.03 -27.57
C ASN A 747 13.30 6.95 -28.65
N ASP A 748 12.79 7.22 -29.85
CA ASP A 748 12.99 6.38 -31.03
C ASP A 748 14.30 6.70 -31.79
N GLY A 749 15.03 7.72 -31.33
CA GLY A 749 16.30 8.19 -31.89
C GLY A 749 16.13 9.36 -32.87
N CYS A 750 14.90 9.80 -33.13
CA CYS A 750 14.57 10.97 -33.91
C CYS A 750 14.33 12.17 -32.99
N PHE A 751 15.24 13.15 -32.97
CA PHE A 751 14.96 14.40 -32.25
C PHE A 751 13.67 15.06 -32.75
N ASP A 752 12.85 15.63 -31.85
CA ASP A 752 11.51 16.19 -32.17
C ASP A 752 11.53 17.23 -33.30
N THR A 753 12.69 17.87 -33.49
CA THR A 753 12.89 18.88 -34.55
C THR A 753 12.87 18.30 -35.97
N VAL A 754 13.14 17.00 -36.12
CA VAL A 754 13.18 16.27 -37.39
C VAL A 754 12.23 15.09 -37.42
N ASP A 755 11.67 14.71 -36.28
CA ASP A 755 10.66 13.68 -36.16
C ASP A 755 9.27 14.16 -36.66
N PRO A 756 8.66 13.52 -37.66
CA PRO A 756 7.27 13.78 -38.02
C PRO A 756 6.23 13.38 -36.95
N ALA A 757 6.60 12.58 -35.94
CA ALA A 757 5.71 12.09 -34.89
C ALA A 757 6.33 12.08 -33.47
N PRO A 758 6.76 13.24 -32.90
CA PRO A 758 7.58 13.35 -31.65
C PRO A 758 7.09 12.64 -30.38
N PHE A 759 5.85 12.16 -30.35
CA PHE A 759 5.24 11.53 -29.17
C PHE A 759 4.80 10.09 -29.47
N VAL A 760 5.21 9.52 -30.60
CA VAL A 760 4.76 8.22 -31.10
C VAL A 760 5.96 7.46 -31.65
N PRO A 761 6.53 6.55 -30.85
CA PRO A 761 7.82 5.96 -31.19
C PRO A 761 7.71 5.15 -32.48
N SER A 762 8.64 5.42 -33.37
CA SER A 762 8.84 4.70 -34.62
C SER A 762 9.70 3.46 -34.40
N GLY A 763 9.61 2.51 -35.33
CA GLY A 763 10.50 1.35 -35.29
C GLY A 763 11.86 1.71 -35.88
N ASP A 764 12.93 1.09 -35.41
CA ASP A 764 14.24 1.11 -36.09
C ASP A 764 14.43 -0.24 -36.78
N ALA A 765 14.08 -0.32 -38.07
CA ALA A 765 14.02 -1.60 -38.77
C ALA A 765 15.40 -2.15 -39.17
N ASP A 766 16.45 -1.34 -39.17
CA ASP A 766 17.80 -1.75 -39.56
C ASP A 766 18.85 -1.74 -38.44
N LEU A 767 18.46 -1.20 -37.28
CA LEU A 767 19.20 -1.13 -36.02
C LEU A 767 20.37 -0.14 -36.04
N ASP A 768 20.15 1.04 -36.61
CA ASP A 768 21.14 2.11 -36.71
C ASP A 768 20.92 3.29 -35.73
N PHE A 769 19.92 3.17 -34.85
CA PHE A 769 19.49 4.13 -33.83
C PHE A 769 18.73 5.35 -34.35
N LEU A 770 18.08 5.25 -35.51
CA LEU A 770 17.06 6.21 -35.94
C LEU A 770 15.72 5.52 -36.21
N GLY A 771 14.63 6.19 -35.84
CA GLY A 771 13.27 5.77 -36.20
C GLY A 771 13.02 5.79 -37.71
N ASP A 772 12.28 4.80 -38.21
CA ASP A 772 11.98 4.53 -39.63
C ASP A 772 11.35 5.72 -40.37
N ASP A 773 10.76 6.67 -39.65
CA ASP A 773 10.06 7.85 -40.14
C ASP A 773 10.93 9.11 -40.19
N CYS A 774 12.10 9.10 -39.53
CA CYS A 774 13.19 10.03 -39.80
C CYS A 774 14.39 9.39 -40.53
N ASP A 775 14.36 8.07 -40.78
CA ASP A 775 15.41 7.33 -41.48
C ASP A 775 15.24 7.32 -43.02
N ASN A 776 16.18 7.97 -43.73
CA ASN A 776 16.25 8.00 -45.19
C ASN A 776 16.72 6.69 -45.83
N CYS A 777 17.11 5.70 -45.02
CA CYS A 777 17.35 4.31 -45.38
C CYS A 777 16.86 3.31 -44.33
N ALA A 778 15.57 3.35 -43.98
CA ALA A 778 14.83 2.46 -43.03
C ALA A 778 15.11 0.94 -43.03
N THR A 779 15.93 0.39 -43.94
CA THR A 779 16.30 -1.03 -43.94
C THR A 779 17.80 -1.29 -44.14
N THR A 780 18.62 -0.24 -44.25
CA THR A 780 20.07 -0.32 -44.47
C THR A 780 20.82 0.70 -43.62
N PRO A 781 21.57 0.24 -42.60
CA PRO A 781 22.08 1.13 -41.56
C PRO A 781 22.93 2.27 -42.10
N ASN A 782 22.54 3.50 -41.78
CA ASN A 782 23.27 4.73 -42.04
C ASN A 782 23.00 5.80 -40.96
N PRO A 783 23.58 5.66 -39.75
CA PRO A 783 23.30 6.60 -38.65
C PRO A 783 23.63 8.07 -38.94
N GLY A 784 24.45 8.32 -39.99
CA GLY A 784 24.81 9.66 -40.46
C GLY A 784 23.81 10.29 -41.42
N GLN A 785 22.79 9.54 -41.85
CA GLN A 785 21.72 9.96 -42.75
C GLN A 785 22.24 10.66 -44.01
N GLU A 786 23.39 10.22 -44.54
CA GLU A 786 23.98 10.83 -45.73
C GLU A 786 23.09 10.64 -46.97
N ASP A 787 22.73 11.75 -47.62
CA ASP A 787 22.02 11.81 -48.91
C ASP A 787 22.70 12.90 -49.75
N ALA A 788 23.70 12.50 -50.54
CA ALA A 788 24.49 13.41 -51.36
C ALA A 788 23.75 13.81 -52.66
N GLY A 789 22.87 12.93 -53.16
CA GLY A 789 22.09 13.19 -54.35
C GLY A 789 21.25 12.01 -54.85
N GLY A 790 20.39 12.30 -55.83
CA GLY A 790 19.52 11.29 -56.45
C GLY A 790 19.98 10.71 -57.79
N VAL A 791 19.00 10.55 -58.69
CA VAL A 791 19.24 10.11 -60.08
C VAL A 791 19.78 11.25 -60.96
N GLY A 792 21.04 11.13 -61.35
CA GLY A 792 21.72 12.02 -62.31
C GLY A 792 22.99 12.65 -61.73
N SER A 793 23.88 13.13 -62.61
CA SER A 793 25.10 13.79 -62.14
C SER A 793 24.77 15.14 -61.49
N GLY A 794 25.05 15.26 -60.19
CA GLY A 794 24.80 16.49 -59.41
C GLY A 794 23.32 16.78 -59.15
N SER A 795 22.48 15.74 -59.08
CA SER A 795 21.10 15.86 -58.58
C SER A 795 21.09 16.35 -57.13
N PRO A 796 20.04 17.07 -56.70
CA PRO A 796 19.84 17.32 -55.27
C PRO A 796 19.56 16.01 -54.53
N PRO A 797 19.73 16.00 -53.19
CA PRO A 797 19.23 14.95 -52.30
C PRO A 797 17.75 14.66 -52.57
N ASP A 798 17.36 13.38 -52.55
CA ASP A 798 15.99 12.94 -52.86
C ASP A 798 15.28 12.20 -51.72
N ALA A 799 15.82 12.31 -50.50
CA ALA A 799 15.38 11.64 -49.28
C ALA A 799 15.50 10.12 -49.33
N ILE A 800 16.38 9.62 -50.21
CA ILE A 800 16.83 8.23 -50.22
C ILE A 800 18.32 8.28 -49.94
N GLY A 801 18.74 7.75 -48.79
CA GLY A 801 20.13 7.84 -48.38
C GLY A 801 21.07 7.13 -49.34
N ASP A 802 22.31 7.60 -49.37
CA ASP A 802 23.38 7.07 -50.22
C ASP A 802 23.55 5.56 -49.98
N ALA A 803 23.29 5.07 -48.77
CA ALA A 803 23.43 3.67 -48.38
C ALA A 803 22.42 2.74 -49.07
N CYS A 804 21.21 3.22 -49.37
CA CYS A 804 20.11 2.43 -49.92
C CYS A 804 19.72 2.80 -51.36
N GLN A 805 20.26 3.90 -51.90
CA GLN A 805 19.93 4.39 -53.24
C GLN A 805 20.22 3.36 -54.34
N CYS A 806 19.17 2.76 -54.89
CA CYS A 806 19.31 1.76 -55.94
C CYS A 806 19.90 2.37 -57.22
N GLY A 807 20.77 1.62 -57.88
CA GLY A 807 21.43 2.00 -59.11
C GLY A 807 22.76 2.72 -58.94
N ASP A 808 23.11 3.19 -57.74
CA ASP A 808 24.45 3.71 -57.42
C ASP A 808 25.38 2.54 -57.10
N VAL A 809 26.03 1.97 -58.11
CA VAL A 809 26.82 0.74 -57.94
C VAL A 809 28.30 1.00 -57.67
N ASP A 810 28.74 2.25 -57.81
CA ASP A 810 30.10 2.68 -57.44
C ASP A 810 30.18 3.48 -56.14
N GLY A 811 29.03 3.83 -55.54
CA GLY A 811 28.90 4.36 -54.19
C GLY A 811 29.30 5.83 -54.09
N ASP A 812 29.12 6.59 -55.17
CA ASP A 812 29.46 8.02 -55.21
C ASP A 812 28.31 8.95 -54.79
N GLY A 813 27.15 8.38 -54.44
CA GLY A 813 25.93 9.10 -54.06
C GLY A 813 25.11 9.61 -55.25
N PHE A 814 25.42 9.20 -56.48
CA PHE A 814 24.68 9.62 -57.67
C PHE A 814 24.41 8.46 -58.62
N VAL A 815 23.15 8.28 -59.03
CA VAL A 815 22.81 7.24 -60.02
C VAL A 815 23.05 7.76 -61.44
N THR A 816 24.17 7.39 -62.06
CA THR A 816 24.61 7.95 -63.35
C THR A 816 24.68 6.93 -64.51
N GLY A 817 25.00 7.41 -65.71
CA GLY A 817 25.27 6.53 -66.86
C GLY A 817 26.53 5.68 -66.70
N LEU A 818 27.43 6.05 -65.78
CA LEU A 818 28.63 5.26 -65.45
C LEU A 818 28.21 3.98 -64.73
N ASP A 819 27.35 4.07 -63.72
CA ASP A 819 26.78 2.94 -62.98
C ASP A 819 26.15 1.90 -63.89
N GLY A 820 25.26 2.37 -64.78
CA GLY A 820 24.63 1.47 -65.74
C GLY A 820 25.65 0.85 -66.71
N THR A 821 26.78 1.51 -66.95
CA THR A 821 27.89 0.93 -67.73
C THR A 821 28.63 -0.13 -66.95
N LEU A 822 28.91 0.08 -65.66
CA LEU A 822 29.51 -0.90 -64.76
C LEU A 822 28.63 -2.15 -64.67
N VAL A 823 27.33 -2.00 -64.43
CA VAL A 823 26.35 -3.10 -64.42
C VAL A 823 26.34 -3.87 -65.74
N THR A 824 26.28 -3.17 -66.88
CA THR A 824 26.27 -3.83 -68.20
C THR A 824 27.56 -4.64 -68.44
N ARG A 825 28.71 -4.13 -68.01
CA ARG A 825 30.01 -4.83 -68.16
C ARG A 825 30.09 -6.04 -67.25
N ALA A 826 29.64 -5.91 -66.01
CA ALA A 826 29.60 -6.99 -65.03
C ALA A 826 28.66 -8.12 -65.47
N ALA A 827 27.47 -7.80 -65.99
CA ALA A 827 26.54 -8.79 -66.53
C ALA A 827 27.10 -9.59 -67.73
N LEU A 828 28.07 -9.03 -68.47
CA LEU A 828 28.75 -9.67 -69.60
C LEU A 828 30.10 -10.33 -69.21
N GLN A 829 30.46 -10.33 -67.92
CA GLN A 829 31.74 -10.83 -67.40
C GLN A 829 32.97 -10.22 -68.10
N LEU A 830 32.88 -8.94 -68.48
CA LEU A 830 33.98 -8.21 -69.08
C LEU A 830 34.91 -7.69 -67.98
N GLN A 831 36.23 -7.80 -68.20
CA GLN A 831 37.24 -7.20 -67.31
C GLN A 831 36.87 -5.74 -66.97
N PRO A 832 36.90 -5.31 -65.70
CA PRO A 832 37.54 -5.94 -64.55
C PRO A 832 36.68 -6.94 -63.77
N PHE A 833 35.53 -7.37 -64.30
CA PHE A 833 34.53 -8.19 -63.59
C PHE A 833 34.47 -9.66 -64.09
N PRO A 834 35.54 -10.47 -63.97
CA PRO A 834 35.52 -11.87 -64.42
C PRO A 834 34.52 -12.76 -63.66
N GLY A 835 34.17 -12.40 -62.43
CA GLY A 835 33.15 -13.03 -61.58
C GLY A 835 31.73 -12.50 -61.83
N GLY A 836 31.57 -11.49 -62.67
CA GLY A 836 30.29 -10.94 -63.09
C GLY A 836 29.75 -9.88 -62.13
N VAL A 837 28.43 -9.85 -61.92
CA VAL A 837 27.74 -8.83 -61.10
C VAL A 837 28.19 -8.81 -59.63
N ALA A 838 28.71 -9.93 -59.12
CA ALA A 838 29.27 -10.03 -57.78
C ALA A 838 30.59 -9.24 -57.61
N ASP A 839 31.22 -8.81 -58.70
CA ASP A 839 32.45 -8.01 -58.65
C ASP A 839 32.17 -6.48 -58.64
N LEU A 840 30.89 -6.05 -58.66
CA LEU A 840 30.53 -4.65 -58.47
C LEU A 840 30.81 -4.22 -57.03
N ALA A 841 31.16 -2.94 -56.81
CA ALA A 841 31.43 -2.41 -55.47
C ALA A 841 30.17 -2.49 -54.59
N HIS A 842 29.02 -2.10 -55.15
CA HIS A 842 27.71 -2.20 -54.51
C HIS A 842 26.75 -3.04 -55.35
N SER A 843 27.02 -4.34 -55.42
CA SER A 843 26.20 -5.29 -56.20
C SER A 843 24.76 -5.39 -55.71
N GLU A 844 24.54 -5.10 -54.43
CA GLU A 844 23.26 -5.03 -53.71
C GLU A 844 22.38 -3.86 -54.15
N LYS A 845 22.93 -2.83 -54.80
CA LYS A 845 22.17 -1.69 -55.33
C LYS A 845 21.73 -1.88 -56.79
N CYS A 846 22.14 -2.97 -57.44
CA CYS A 846 22.01 -3.09 -58.89
C CYS A 846 20.59 -3.36 -59.42
N ASP A 847 19.74 -4.10 -58.68
CA ASP A 847 18.40 -4.49 -59.19
C ASP A 847 17.44 -3.31 -59.12
N VAL A 848 17.33 -2.58 -60.23
CA VAL A 848 16.45 -1.41 -60.37
C VAL A 848 15.17 -1.72 -61.15
N GLY A 849 15.04 -2.95 -61.64
CA GLY A 849 13.95 -3.42 -62.50
C GLY A 849 12.95 -4.36 -61.83
N GLY A 850 13.24 -4.81 -60.60
CA GLY A 850 12.39 -5.73 -59.83
C GLY A 850 12.38 -7.15 -60.41
N THR A 851 13.47 -7.56 -61.07
CA THR A 851 13.54 -8.86 -61.76
C THR A 851 14.19 -9.98 -60.93
N ALA A 852 14.38 -9.72 -59.63
CA ALA A 852 15.00 -10.62 -58.65
C ALA A 852 16.44 -11.01 -59.03
N GLY A 853 17.19 -10.05 -59.55
CA GLY A 853 18.61 -10.22 -59.88
C GLY A 853 19.18 -9.17 -60.83
N CYS A 854 20.41 -8.75 -60.54
CA CYS A 854 21.19 -7.80 -61.35
C CYS A 854 21.49 -8.36 -62.76
N SER A 855 21.12 -7.62 -63.80
CA SER A 855 21.26 -8.04 -65.20
C SER A 855 21.68 -6.88 -66.13
N GLY A 856 21.94 -7.20 -67.40
CA GLY A 856 22.18 -6.16 -68.42
C GLY A 856 20.96 -5.27 -68.70
N LEU A 857 19.76 -5.71 -68.30
CA LEU A 857 18.55 -4.89 -68.37
C LEU A 857 18.61 -3.75 -67.35
N ASP A 858 19.02 -4.04 -66.11
CA ASP A 858 19.18 -3.05 -65.03
C ASP A 858 20.20 -1.98 -65.42
N GLY A 859 21.34 -2.38 -66.01
CA GLY A 859 22.31 -1.44 -66.56
C GLY A 859 21.77 -0.56 -67.70
N THR A 860 20.74 -1.03 -68.42
CA THR A 860 20.02 -0.22 -69.43
C THR A 860 19.01 0.73 -68.77
N LEU A 861 18.33 0.29 -67.71
CA LEU A 861 17.40 1.11 -66.93
C LEU A 861 18.10 2.27 -66.26
N ILE A 862 19.22 2.02 -65.57
CA ILE A 862 20.06 3.05 -64.94
C ILE A 862 20.48 4.13 -65.95
N LYS A 863 21.01 3.73 -67.13
CA LYS A 863 21.40 4.67 -68.21
C LYS A 863 20.23 5.50 -68.77
N ARG A 864 19.02 4.95 -68.77
CA ARG A 864 17.83 5.66 -69.24
C ARG A 864 17.36 6.65 -68.17
N ALA A 865 17.30 6.20 -66.92
CA ALA A 865 16.93 7.02 -65.78
C ALA A 865 17.87 8.21 -65.61
N SER A 866 19.19 8.01 -65.74
CA SER A 866 20.18 9.09 -65.70
C SER A 866 20.06 10.12 -66.83
N LEU A 867 19.25 9.84 -67.87
CA LEU A 867 18.93 10.74 -68.98
C LEU A 867 17.48 11.29 -68.89
N GLY A 868 16.78 11.02 -67.79
CA GLY A 868 15.37 11.38 -67.60
C GLY A 868 14.40 10.62 -68.49
N LEU A 869 14.79 9.43 -68.99
CA LEU A 869 13.98 8.61 -69.89
C LEU A 869 13.31 7.46 -69.13
N PRO A 870 11.99 7.23 -69.27
CA PRO A 870 11.28 6.16 -68.56
C PRO A 870 11.55 4.76 -69.15
N PRO A 871 11.37 3.65 -68.40
CA PRO A 871 11.06 3.63 -66.98
C PRO A 871 12.27 4.05 -66.13
N GLY A 872 12.00 4.69 -64.99
CA GLY A 872 13.02 5.13 -64.04
C GLY A 872 13.58 3.97 -63.20
N VAL A 873 14.47 4.30 -62.27
CA VAL A 873 14.99 3.36 -61.28
C VAL A 873 13.91 3.06 -60.25
N LEU A 874 13.67 1.78 -59.98
CA LEU A 874 12.83 1.34 -58.86
C LEU A 874 13.71 1.12 -57.63
N GLN A 875 13.28 1.62 -56.47
CA GLN A 875 13.92 1.37 -55.17
C GLN A 875 13.48 0.00 -54.63
N VAL A 876 13.97 -1.06 -55.28
CA VAL A 876 13.62 -2.46 -54.97
C VAL A 876 14.85 -3.35 -54.92
N CYS A 877 16.03 -2.73 -54.91
CA CYS A 877 17.28 -3.44 -54.79
C CYS A 877 17.46 -3.91 -53.33
N PRO A 878 18.25 -4.97 -53.08
CA PRO A 878 18.52 -5.45 -51.74
C PRO A 878 18.93 -4.39 -50.70
N ALA A 879 19.58 -3.29 -51.12
CA ALA A 879 19.95 -2.17 -50.24
C ALA A 879 18.79 -1.21 -49.90
N ALA A 880 17.71 -1.17 -50.66
CA ALA A 880 16.51 -0.38 -50.32
C ALA A 880 15.45 -1.21 -49.56
N GLY A 881 15.83 -2.42 -49.12
CA GLY A 881 14.91 -3.41 -48.59
C GLY A 881 14.20 -4.22 -49.70
N PRO A 882 13.61 -5.38 -49.37
CA PRO A 882 12.82 -6.20 -50.30
C PRO A 882 11.45 -5.63 -50.66
#